data_AF-A0A9Q0MDX3-F1
#
_entry.id   AF-A0A9Q0MDX3-F1
#
_cell.length_a   1.000
_cell.length_b   1.000
_cell.length_c   1.000
_cell.angle_alpha   90.00
_cell.angle_beta   90.00
_cell.angle_gamma   90.00
#
_symmetry.space_group_name_H-M   'P 1'
#
loop_
_entity.id
_entity.type
_entity.pdbx_description
1 polymer ?
#
loop_
_entity_poly.entity_id
_entity_poly.type
_entity_poly.pdbx_seq_one_letter_code
_entity_poly.pdbx_strand_id
1 'polypeptide(L)'
;MDDCPIDSTIQKTDESITDYNIENVQTLKKQLAENEEKLTKFKKFVINLKNERTQLQNQINDKSTEVEKLKSELGKFQNKSYQQIFQNFQNLQTEYDRIQDQNEIYIKTNKNLENDLIKYGQELSNVREKCVNNQETINQMQMHNDQQKIQIEQLIATNKELEGKVIVLQSDLKLENKKNSDLLESVRELNSIRDDYKHKCKEYDDLTQTLQQSLDRSDNLEQELEKKNAQLDNYDEVQSEKQKLSLDNLKQNELVLKQIEQLNQSQTTIEELKAKNNDLEGKIEDLQLFNRQQNGQMERTVIELETKLKLSEEDLQLTRTQFDQYKQRVTNVMKENKLNNVGHGKYLEELNLKIEMLQDENNSLRDKCNSYSKEIEATLTEKKEIKTQLSLMEDQMKRFEDLDRQLQSTIEDKLRLENKIDLLKSSFIKEKQTIMEENLENIENLRIKFETKIKELEDEVLNCRQSSTSDNDSNSIVNSNTSFEEIKGSDPEILSYRSNNSSLERNFLEDILNLDSSSSKSPSDQNVAVIPDSSNIDNLTQLLSESENSITLLSEQNRLLKEEIRRLQRSFDRVDIANNLEYLKNVLLKFLTIKGLDERERLITVLTTILKLTNEERDIFHQCVTEGDGSSTLSTNKWSLWQWS
;
A
#
# COMPACT_ATOMS: atom_id res chain seq x y z
N MET A 1 -27.93 -157.36 -86.36
CA MET A 1 -26.72 -157.35 -87.20
C MET A 1 -25.79 -158.40 -86.61
N ASP A 2 -25.91 -159.70 -86.95
CA ASP A 2 -26.19 -160.37 -88.24
C ASP A 2 -24.98 -160.24 -89.20
N ASP A 3 -24.43 -161.31 -89.84
CA ASP A 3 -24.63 -162.76 -89.62
C ASP A 3 -23.55 -163.64 -90.33
N CYS A 4 -23.28 -164.86 -89.81
CA CYS A 4 -22.93 -166.13 -90.52
C CYS A 4 -21.81 -166.21 -91.63
N PRO A 5 -21.54 -167.37 -92.32
CA PRO A 5 -21.43 -168.80 -91.90
C PRO A 5 -20.20 -169.58 -92.54
N ILE A 6 -20.25 -170.93 -92.65
CA ILE A 6 -19.43 -171.90 -93.49
C ILE A 6 -18.09 -172.39 -92.88
N ASP A 7 -17.67 -173.67 -92.72
CA ASP A 7 -18.16 -175.08 -92.99
C ASP A 7 -17.73 -175.80 -94.31
N SER A 8 -17.31 -177.08 -94.42
CA SER A 8 -16.59 -178.05 -93.55
C SER A 8 -16.08 -179.32 -94.33
N THR A 9 -15.35 -180.23 -93.65
CA THR A 9 -15.25 -181.71 -93.89
C THR A 9 -14.39 -182.29 -95.06
N ILE A 10 -13.89 -183.53 -94.86
CA ILE A 10 -13.55 -184.64 -95.83
C ILE A 10 -12.06 -185.16 -95.89
N GLN A 11 -11.85 -186.39 -95.36
CA GLN A 11 -11.14 -187.62 -95.88
C GLN A 11 -9.80 -187.54 -96.70
N LYS A 12 -8.87 -188.53 -96.78
CA LYS A 12 -8.65 -189.90 -96.22
C LYS A 12 -7.20 -190.40 -96.54
N THR A 13 -6.87 -191.65 -96.15
CA THR A 13 -5.69 -192.50 -96.48
C THR A 13 -4.32 -191.99 -96.02
N ASP A 14 -3.44 -192.69 -95.27
CA ASP A 14 -3.19 -194.09 -94.84
C ASP A 14 -1.87 -194.68 -95.40
N GLU A 15 -1.24 -195.54 -94.59
CA GLU A 15 0.00 -196.31 -94.80
C GLU A 15 1.37 -195.57 -94.70
N SER A 16 2.46 -196.35 -94.49
CA SER A 16 3.82 -195.93 -94.05
C SER A 16 3.94 -195.39 -92.60
N ILE A 17 3.18 -195.98 -91.68
CA ILE A 17 3.16 -195.69 -90.24
C ILE A 17 4.47 -196.11 -89.54
N THR A 18 5.31 -195.16 -89.10
CA THR A 18 5.66 -194.98 -87.65
C THR A 18 6.54 -193.76 -87.34
N ASP A 19 7.62 -193.49 -88.09
CA ASP A 19 8.67 -192.53 -87.64
C ASP A 19 8.28 -191.04 -87.68
N TYR A 20 7.45 -190.63 -88.64
CA TYR A 20 7.10 -189.21 -88.89
C TYR A 20 6.37 -188.51 -87.72
N ASN A 21 5.75 -189.27 -86.82
CA ASN A 21 4.95 -188.70 -85.73
C ASN A 21 5.78 -188.10 -84.57
N ILE A 22 7.06 -188.45 -84.45
CA ILE A 22 7.92 -187.89 -83.37
C ILE A 22 8.32 -186.45 -83.72
N GLU A 23 8.66 -186.18 -84.98
CA GLU A 23 9.11 -184.85 -85.43
C GLU A 23 8.00 -183.81 -85.35
N ASN A 24 6.78 -184.15 -85.78
CA ASN A 24 5.62 -183.24 -85.69
C ASN A 24 5.21 -182.89 -84.24
N VAL A 25 5.43 -183.79 -83.27
CA VAL A 25 5.20 -183.47 -81.85
C VAL A 25 6.30 -182.55 -81.31
N GLN A 26 7.53 -182.62 -81.83
CA GLN A 26 8.60 -181.69 -81.47
C GLN A 26 8.39 -180.29 -82.07
N THR A 27 7.96 -180.18 -83.33
CA THR A 27 7.66 -178.89 -83.96
C THR A 27 6.49 -178.17 -83.26
N LEU A 28 5.41 -178.89 -82.94
CA LEU A 28 4.28 -178.34 -82.16
C LEU A 28 4.70 -177.89 -80.75
N LYS A 29 5.52 -178.68 -80.03
CA LYS A 29 6.07 -178.25 -78.74
C LYS A 29 6.95 -177.00 -78.84
N LYS A 30 7.76 -176.88 -79.91
CA LYS A 30 8.56 -175.67 -80.16
C LYS A 30 7.67 -174.45 -80.45
N GLN A 31 6.64 -174.59 -81.28
CA GLN A 31 5.68 -173.51 -81.54
C GLN A 31 4.90 -173.09 -80.28
N LEU A 32 4.53 -174.05 -79.43
CA LEU A 32 3.91 -173.77 -78.13
C LEU A 32 4.85 -172.95 -77.25
N ALA A 33 6.11 -173.38 -77.08
CA ALA A 33 7.11 -172.67 -76.28
C ALA A 33 7.41 -171.27 -76.84
N GLU A 34 7.53 -171.09 -78.15
CA GLU A 34 7.66 -169.77 -78.77
C GLU A 34 6.43 -168.88 -78.53
N ASN A 35 5.22 -169.44 -78.53
CA ASN A 35 4.00 -168.69 -78.27
C ASN A 35 3.82 -168.37 -76.78
N GLU A 36 4.27 -169.24 -75.86
CA GLU A 36 4.38 -168.92 -74.43
C GLU A 36 5.42 -167.82 -74.19
N GLU A 37 6.56 -167.84 -74.88
CA GLU A 37 7.58 -166.78 -74.79
C GLU A 37 7.06 -165.45 -75.36
N LYS A 38 6.38 -165.47 -76.51
CA LYS A 38 5.68 -164.29 -77.09
C LYS A 38 4.59 -163.77 -76.15
N LEU A 39 3.78 -164.65 -75.55
CA LEU A 39 2.78 -164.27 -74.55
C LEU A 39 3.41 -163.70 -73.28
N THR A 40 4.58 -164.20 -72.87
CA THR A 40 5.33 -163.69 -71.71
C THR A 40 5.94 -162.32 -71.99
N LYS A 41 6.48 -162.12 -73.19
CA LYS A 41 6.93 -160.82 -73.71
C LYS A 41 5.77 -159.83 -73.79
N PHE A 42 4.61 -160.24 -74.30
CA PHE A 42 3.41 -159.41 -74.39
C PHE A 42 2.84 -159.06 -73.00
N LYS A 43 2.80 -160.00 -72.06
CA LYS A 43 2.44 -159.73 -70.66
C LYS A 43 3.40 -158.72 -70.00
N LYS A 44 4.72 -158.86 -70.21
CA LYS A 44 5.71 -157.87 -69.76
C LYS A 44 5.49 -156.50 -70.41
N PHE A 45 5.19 -156.45 -71.71
CA PHE A 45 4.89 -155.20 -72.42
C PHE A 45 3.61 -154.52 -71.92
N VAL A 46 2.53 -155.28 -71.69
CA VAL A 46 1.28 -154.77 -71.09
C VAL A 46 1.49 -154.29 -69.65
N ILE A 47 2.34 -154.97 -68.86
CA ILE A 47 2.74 -154.50 -67.52
C ILE A 47 3.54 -153.20 -67.62
N ASN A 48 4.49 -153.08 -68.55
CA ASN A 48 5.24 -151.84 -68.78
C ASN A 48 4.31 -150.69 -69.20
N LEU A 49 3.42 -150.89 -70.17
CA LEU A 49 2.44 -149.88 -70.58
C LEU A 49 1.46 -149.51 -69.45
N LYS A 50 1.11 -150.46 -68.58
CA LYS A 50 0.29 -150.18 -67.39
C LYS A 50 1.06 -149.33 -66.37
N ASN A 51 2.33 -149.66 -66.13
CA ASN A 51 3.22 -148.93 -65.22
C ASN A 51 3.48 -147.50 -65.73
N GLU A 52 3.79 -147.35 -67.02
CA GLU A 52 3.96 -146.09 -67.73
C GLU A 52 2.68 -145.25 -67.70
N ARG A 53 1.51 -145.86 -67.95
CA ARG A 53 0.21 -145.20 -67.78
C ARG A 53 -0.01 -144.72 -66.34
N THR A 54 0.33 -145.52 -65.32
CA THR A 54 0.23 -145.06 -63.92
C THR A 54 1.25 -143.97 -63.58
N GLN A 55 2.45 -144.01 -64.17
CA GLN A 55 3.47 -142.98 -63.99
C GLN A 55 3.04 -141.65 -64.62
N LEU A 56 2.51 -141.68 -65.84
CA LEU A 56 1.91 -140.52 -66.50
C LEU A 56 0.65 -140.01 -65.77
N GLN A 57 -0.20 -140.90 -65.27
CA GLN A 57 -1.36 -140.51 -64.46
C GLN A 57 -0.93 -139.82 -63.16
N ASN A 58 0.11 -140.32 -62.50
CA ASN A 58 0.66 -139.68 -61.31
C ASN A 58 1.27 -138.31 -61.65
N GLN A 59 2.07 -138.20 -62.73
CA GLN A 59 2.60 -136.91 -63.19
C GLN A 59 1.51 -135.90 -63.56
N ILE A 60 0.40 -136.34 -64.18
CA ILE A 60 -0.77 -135.50 -64.46
C ILE A 60 -1.45 -135.06 -63.17
N ASN A 61 -1.63 -135.97 -62.20
CA ASN A 61 -2.20 -135.63 -60.89
C ASN A 61 -1.31 -134.63 -60.14
N ASP A 62 0.00 -134.88 -60.07
CA ASP A 62 0.99 -134.01 -59.43
C ASP A 62 0.94 -132.60 -60.04
N LYS A 63 1.01 -132.51 -61.38
CA LYS A 63 0.89 -131.24 -62.12
C LYS A 63 -0.48 -130.57 -61.95
N SER A 64 -1.56 -131.33 -61.79
CA SER A 64 -2.88 -130.78 -61.45
C SER A 64 -2.85 -130.14 -60.06
N THR A 65 -2.27 -130.79 -59.04
CA THR A 65 -2.15 -130.17 -57.70
C THR A 65 -1.21 -128.96 -57.70
N GLU A 66 -0.18 -128.95 -58.55
CA GLU A 66 0.73 -127.81 -58.71
C GLU A 66 0.00 -126.61 -59.35
N VAL A 67 -0.81 -126.85 -60.40
CA VAL A 67 -1.67 -125.82 -61.01
C VAL A 67 -2.72 -125.31 -60.01
N GLU A 68 -3.33 -126.17 -59.19
CA GLU A 68 -4.26 -125.73 -58.15
C GLU A 68 -3.58 -124.92 -57.04
N LYS A 69 -2.37 -125.30 -56.60
CA LYS A 69 -1.55 -124.53 -55.66
C LYS A 69 -1.22 -123.15 -56.23
N LEU A 70 -0.67 -123.09 -57.45
CA LEU A 70 -0.33 -121.84 -58.14
C LEU A 70 -1.56 -120.95 -58.38
N LYS A 71 -2.72 -121.53 -58.72
CA LYS A 71 -3.98 -120.79 -58.84
C LYS A 71 -4.49 -120.25 -57.49
N SER A 72 -4.34 -121.03 -56.42
CA SER A 72 -4.65 -120.60 -55.05
C SER A 72 -3.71 -119.48 -54.59
N GLU A 73 -2.42 -119.58 -54.88
CA GLU A 73 -1.40 -118.59 -54.55
C GLU A 73 -1.56 -117.30 -55.36
N LEU A 74 -1.85 -117.39 -56.66
CA LEU A 74 -2.16 -116.22 -57.50
C LEU A 74 -3.42 -115.49 -57.00
N GLY A 75 -4.49 -116.22 -56.66
CA GLY A 75 -5.69 -115.63 -56.08
C GLY A 75 -5.44 -114.98 -54.71
N LYS A 76 -4.63 -115.62 -53.85
CA LYS A 76 -4.18 -115.03 -52.57
C LYS A 76 -3.32 -113.79 -52.77
N PHE A 77 -2.42 -113.80 -53.76
CA PHE A 77 -1.54 -112.68 -54.07
C PHE A 77 -2.32 -111.49 -54.64
N GLN A 78 -3.22 -111.73 -55.60
CA GLN A 78 -4.13 -110.71 -56.13
C GLN A 78 -5.00 -110.12 -55.02
N ASN A 79 -5.67 -110.96 -54.21
CA ASN A 79 -6.51 -110.45 -53.11
C ASN A 79 -5.70 -109.65 -52.08
N LYS A 80 -4.49 -110.10 -51.69
CA LYS A 80 -3.60 -109.34 -50.80
C LYS A 80 -3.14 -108.03 -51.42
N SER A 81 -2.78 -108.03 -52.71
CA SER A 81 -2.34 -106.84 -53.43
C SER A 81 -3.48 -105.81 -53.55
N TYR A 82 -4.69 -106.24 -53.92
CA TYR A 82 -5.87 -105.36 -53.93
C TYR A 82 -6.23 -104.86 -52.53
N GLN A 83 -6.17 -105.70 -51.49
CA GLN A 83 -6.39 -105.27 -50.10
C GLN A 83 -5.35 -104.24 -49.65
N GLN A 84 -4.07 -104.44 -49.98
CA GLN A 84 -3.00 -103.51 -49.65
C GLN A 84 -3.11 -102.19 -50.43
N ILE A 85 -3.49 -102.23 -51.71
CA ILE A 85 -3.76 -101.02 -52.51
C ILE A 85 -4.98 -100.27 -51.96
N PHE A 86 -6.04 -100.99 -51.57
CA PHE A 86 -7.23 -100.39 -50.94
C PHE A 86 -6.89 -99.76 -49.58
N GLN A 87 -6.12 -100.44 -48.72
CA GLN A 87 -5.64 -99.88 -47.45
C GLN A 87 -4.73 -98.67 -47.68
N ASN A 88 -3.83 -98.70 -48.66
CA ASN A 88 -2.98 -97.56 -49.01
C ASN A 88 -3.82 -96.37 -49.51
N PHE A 89 -4.84 -96.61 -50.34
CA PHE A 89 -5.76 -95.57 -50.81
C PHE A 89 -6.58 -94.99 -49.65
N GLN A 90 -7.13 -95.84 -48.77
CA GLN A 90 -7.89 -95.41 -47.60
C GLN A 90 -7.03 -94.60 -46.63
N ASN A 91 -5.79 -95.02 -46.37
CA ASN A 91 -4.82 -94.27 -45.56
C ASN A 91 -4.48 -92.91 -46.19
N LEU A 92 -4.23 -92.89 -47.51
CA LEU A 92 -3.94 -91.66 -48.25
C LEU A 92 -5.14 -90.70 -48.26
N GLN A 93 -6.36 -91.22 -48.34
CA GLN A 93 -7.58 -90.42 -48.19
C GLN A 93 -7.68 -89.84 -46.77
N THR A 94 -7.49 -90.65 -45.72
CA THR A 94 -7.54 -90.11 -44.34
C THR A 94 -6.45 -89.09 -44.04
N GLU A 95 -5.27 -89.20 -44.63
CA GLU A 95 -4.23 -88.16 -44.50
C GLU A 95 -4.52 -86.93 -45.40
N TYR A 96 -5.16 -87.10 -46.56
CA TYR A 96 -5.66 -85.97 -47.36
C TYR A 96 -6.74 -85.19 -46.59
N ASP A 97 -7.74 -85.88 -46.06
CA ASP A 97 -8.83 -85.28 -45.27
C ASP A 97 -8.26 -84.54 -44.04
N ARG A 98 -7.31 -85.17 -43.34
CA ARG A 98 -6.57 -84.59 -42.20
C ARG A 98 -5.74 -83.35 -42.58
N ILE A 99 -5.10 -83.34 -43.75
CA ILE A 99 -4.37 -82.17 -44.27
C ILE A 99 -5.35 -81.05 -44.66
N GLN A 100 -6.53 -81.39 -45.18
CA GLN A 100 -7.58 -80.42 -45.49
C GLN A 100 -8.15 -79.79 -44.21
N ASP A 101 -8.43 -80.59 -43.17
CA ASP A 101 -8.82 -80.09 -41.83
C ASP A 101 -7.77 -79.14 -41.24
N GLN A 102 -6.48 -79.52 -41.32
CA GLN A 102 -5.37 -78.67 -40.87
C GLN A 102 -5.30 -77.36 -41.67
N ASN A 103 -5.47 -77.41 -43.00
CA ASN A 103 -5.48 -76.22 -43.84
C ASN A 103 -6.67 -75.31 -43.51
N GLU A 104 -7.87 -75.86 -43.26
CA GLU A 104 -9.01 -75.10 -42.76
C GLU A 104 -8.74 -74.45 -41.40
N ILE A 105 -8.07 -75.14 -40.48
CA ILE A 105 -7.64 -74.58 -39.20
C ILE A 105 -6.65 -73.43 -39.42
N TYR A 106 -5.64 -73.59 -40.27
CA TYR A 106 -4.69 -72.52 -40.61
C TYR A 106 -5.35 -71.30 -41.26
N ILE A 107 -6.35 -71.51 -42.13
CA ILE A 107 -7.16 -70.42 -42.72
C ILE A 107 -7.97 -69.70 -41.63
N LYS A 108 -8.53 -70.43 -40.66
CA LYS A 108 -9.27 -69.85 -39.53
C LYS A 108 -8.33 -69.08 -38.58
N THR A 109 -7.15 -69.60 -38.26
CA THR A 109 -6.18 -68.89 -37.40
C THR A 109 -5.60 -67.66 -38.10
N ASN A 110 -5.28 -67.73 -39.39
CA ASN A 110 -4.79 -66.57 -40.14
C ASN A 110 -5.84 -65.45 -40.18
N LYS A 111 -7.11 -65.76 -40.45
CA LYS A 111 -8.18 -64.75 -40.42
C LYS A 111 -8.38 -64.13 -39.04
N ASN A 112 -8.19 -64.89 -37.96
CA ASN A 112 -8.23 -64.33 -36.61
C ASN A 112 -7.05 -63.38 -36.37
N LEU A 113 -5.83 -63.77 -36.75
CA LEU A 113 -4.63 -62.93 -36.66
C LEU A 113 -4.73 -61.66 -37.53
N GLU A 114 -5.32 -61.74 -38.73
CA GLU A 114 -5.64 -60.58 -39.57
C GLU A 114 -6.62 -59.62 -38.87
N ASN A 115 -7.71 -60.15 -38.30
CA ASN A 115 -8.68 -59.36 -37.55
C ASN A 115 -8.07 -58.71 -36.30
N ASP A 116 -7.22 -59.42 -35.57
CA ASP A 116 -6.55 -58.89 -34.37
C ASP A 116 -5.48 -57.85 -34.73
N LEU A 117 -4.75 -58.04 -35.83
CA LEU A 117 -3.83 -57.02 -36.37
C LEU A 117 -4.57 -55.76 -36.81
N ILE A 118 -5.78 -55.89 -37.38
CA ILE A 118 -6.65 -54.74 -37.69
C ILE A 118 -7.10 -54.02 -36.42
N LYS A 119 -7.50 -54.74 -35.36
CA LYS A 119 -7.84 -54.13 -34.05
C LYS A 119 -6.66 -53.36 -33.48
N TYR A 120 -5.47 -53.98 -33.40
CA TYR A 120 -4.28 -53.32 -32.89
C TYR A 120 -3.85 -52.12 -33.75
N GLY A 121 -4.09 -52.16 -35.07
CA GLY A 121 -3.90 -51.01 -35.95
C GLY A 121 -4.86 -49.85 -35.63
N GLN A 122 -6.14 -50.14 -35.35
CA GLN A 122 -7.14 -49.15 -34.93
C GLN A 122 -6.82 -48.59 -33.53
N GLU A 123 -6.46 -49.44 -32.57
CA GLU A 123 -6.04 -49.03 -31.23
C GLU A 123 -4.80 -48.12 -31.28
N LEU A 124 -3.78 -48.49 -32.06
CA LEU A 124 -2.58 -47.68 -32.25
C LEU A 124 -2.90 -46.33 -32.92
N SER A 125 -3.83 -46.31 -33.88
CA SER A 125 -4.33 -45.05 -34.47
C SER A 125 -5.02 -44.17 -33.43
N ASN A 126 -5.92 -44.73 -32.62
CA ASN A 126 -6.64 -44.01 -31.56
C ASN A 126 -5.69 -43.50 -30.45
N VAL A 127 -4.65 -44.26 -30.12
CA VAL A 127 -3.59 -43.82 -29.18
C VAL A 127 -2.75 -42.71 -29.82
N ARG A 128 -2.41 -42.81 -31.10
CA ARG A 128 -1.66 -41.76 -31.82
C ARG A 128 -2.44 -40.45 -31.90
N GLU A 129 -3.74 -40.50 -32.18
CA GLU A 129 -4.62 -39.33 -32.18
C GLU A 129 -4.67 -38.67 -30.78
N LYS A 130 -4.88 -39.47 -29.73
CA LYS A 130 -4.81 -38.98 -28.34
C LYS A 130 -3.45 -38.36 -28.00
N CYS A 131 -2.34 -38.91 -28.50
CA CYS A 131 -1.01 -38.32 -28.31
C CYS A 131 -0.85 -36.98 -29.03
N VAL A 132 -1.42 -36.82 -30.23
CA VAL A 132 -1.43 -35.52 -30.96
C VAL A 132 -2.27 -34.50 -30.20
N ASN A 133 -3.50 -34.83 -29.80
CA ASN A 133 -4.38 -33.93 -29.06
C ASN A 133 -3.78 -33.53 -27.68
N ASN A 134 -3.09 -34.46 -27.02
CA ASN A 134 -2.34 -34.17 -25.79
C ASN A 134 -1.12 -33.27 -26.06
N GLN A 135 -0.42 -33.44 -27.19
CA GLN A 135 0.68 -32.54 -27.56
C GLN A 135 0.17 -31.13 -27.90
N GLU A 136 -0.98 -31.00 -28.56
CA GLU A 136 -1.60 -29.69 -28.84
C GLU A 136 -2.03 -28.97 -27.57
N THR A 137 -2.66 -29.67 -26.61
CA THR A 137 -3.01 -29.09 -25.31
C THR A 137 -1.77 -28.74 -24.47
N ILE A 138 -0.70 -29.55 -24.51
CA ILE A 138 0.60 -29.18 -23.91
C ILE A 138 1.16 -27.90 -24.56
N ASN A 139 1.14 -27.79 -25.89
CA ASN A 139 1.62 -26.60 -26.59
C ASN A 139 0.80 -25.34 -26.24
N GLN A 140 -0.53 -25.46 -26.14
CA GLN A 140 -1.42 -24.38 -25.71
C GLN A 140 -1.13 -23.94 -24.26
N MET A 141 -0.96 -24.91 -23.35
CA MET A 141 -0.58 -24.63 -21.95
C MET A 141 0.81 -23.98 -21.83
N GLN A 142 1.77 -24.36 -22.67
CA GLN A 142 3.08 -23.70 -22.76
C GLN A 142 2.95 -22.24 -23.23
N MET A 143 2.21 -21.99 -24.31
CA MET A 143 1.96 -20.62 -24.79
C MET A 143 1.26 -19.74 -23.75
N HIS A 144 0.30 -20.30 -23.00
CA HIS A 144 -0.36 -19.59 -21.90
C HIS A 144 0.61 -19.28 -20.74
N ASN A 145 1.46 -20.23 -20.37
CA ASN A 145 2.48 -20.05 -19.33
C ASN A 145 3.52 -18.97 -19.73
N ASP A 146 3.97 -18.97 -20.98
CA ASP A 146 4.86 -17.92 -21.52
C ASP A 146 4.18 -16.53 -21.52
N GLN A 147 2.89 -16.45 -21.86
CA GLN A 147 2.10 -15.21 -21.75
C GLN A 147 1.98 -14.73 -20.29
N GLN A 148 1.68 -15.63 -19.36
CA GLN A 148 1.63 -15.31 -17.92
C GLN A 148 3.00 -14.85 -17.40
N LYS A 149 4.09 -15.49 -17.83
CA LYS A 149 5.45 -15.08 -17.50
C LYS A 149 5.77 -13.68 -17.99
N ILE A 150 5.40 -13.33 -19.22
CA ILE A 150 5.56 -11.98 -19.78
C ILE A 150 4.73 -10.95 -18.97
N GLN A 151 3.50 -11.29 -18.55
CA GLN A 151 2.70 -10.42 -17.67
C GLN A 151 3.36 -10.23 -16.29
N ILE A 152 3.94 -11.28 -15.71
CA ILE A 152 4.67 -11.21 -14.44
C ILE A 152 5.93 -10.33 -14.58
N GLU A 153 6.70 -10.46 -15.66
CA GLU A 153 7.86 -9.61 -15.94
C GLU A 153 7.47 -8.13 -16.13
N GLN A 154 6.33 -7.86 -16.78
CA GLN A 154 5.77 -6.50 -16.88
C GLN A 154 5.35 -5.94 -15.51
N LEU A 155 4.66 -6.73 -14.69
CA LEU A 155 4.25 -6.31 -13.34
C LEU A 155 5.45 -6.05 -12.43
N ILE A 156 6.51 -6.86 -12.52
CA ILE A 156 7.79 -6.64 -11.81
C ILE A 156 8.45 -5.34 -12.28
N ALA A 157 8.41 -5.02 -13.58
CA ALA A 157 8.94 -3.76 -14.11
C ALA A 157 8.16 -2.55 -13.58
N THR A 158 6.82 -2.58 -13.62
CA THR A 158 5.99 -1.48 -13.09
C THR A 158 6.13 -1.32 -11.58
N ASN A 159 6.26 -2.43 -10.83
CA ASN A 159 6.45 -2.35 -9.39
C ASN A 159 7.79 -1.69 -9.02
N LYS A 160 8.88 -2.00 -9.75
CA LYS A 160 10.17 -1.31 -9.58
C LYS A 160 10.09 0.18 -9.91
N GLU A 161 9.28 0.58 -10.89
CA GLU A 161 9.04 1.99 -11.21
C GLU A 161 8.27 2.70 -10.07
N LEU A 162 7.29 2.02 -9.47
CA LEU A 162 6.54 2.52 -8.30
C LEU A 162 7.41 2.60 -7.04
N GLU A 163 8.25 1.58 -6.77
CA GLU A 163 9.26 1.61 -5.70
C GLU A 163 10.22 2.80 -5.88
N GLY A 164 10.70 3.04 -7.10
CA GLY A 164 11.51 4.23 -7.42
C GLY A 164 10.79 5.55 -7.14
N LYS A 165 9.52 5.69 -7.53
CA LYS A 165 8.69 6.87 -7.23
C LYS A 165 8.45 7.04 -5.72
N VAL A 166 8.23 5.96 -4.98
CA VAL A 166 8.09 5.98 -3.52
C VAL A 166 9.38 6.44 -2.85
N ILE A 167 10.55 5.99 -3.32
CA ILE A 167 11.85 6.43 -2.80
C ILE A 167 12.05 7.95 -3.02
N VAL A 168 11.71 8.47 -4.21
CA VAL A 168 11.77 9.91 -4.51
C VAL A 168 10.83 10.69 -3.59
N LEU A 169 9.55 10.31 -3.51
CA LEU A 169 8.56 10.98 -2.65
C LEU A 169 8.95 10.92 -1.15
N GLN A 170 9.58 9.84 -0.69
CA GLN A 170 10.14 9.76 0.67
C GLN A 170 11.35 10.68 0.87
N SER A 171 12.11 11.01 -0.18
CA SER A 171 13.20 11.98 -0.11
C SER A 171 12.68 13.43 -0.09
N ASP A 172 11.66 13.73 -0.90
CA ASP A 172 11.00 15.04 -0.92
C ASP A 172 10.27 15.32 0.39
N LEU A 173 9.56 14.33 0.95
CA LEU A 173 8.89 14.44 2.25
C LEU A 173 9.90 14.61 3.41
N LYS A 174 11.11 14.05 3.30
CA LYS A 174 12.21 14.34 4.26
C LYS A 174 12.75 15.76 4.11
N LEU A 175 12.83 16.30 2.89
CA LEU A 175 13.23 17.68 2.63
C LEU A 175 12.19 18.68 3.15
N GLU A 176 10.89 18.45 2.94
CA GLU A 176 9.83 19.30 3.49
C GLU A 176 9.70 19.17 5.03
N ASN A 177 9.87 17.97 5.59
CA ASN A 177 9.95 17.82 7.05
C ASN A 177 11.14 18.57 7.64
N LYS A 178 12.29 18.63 6.94
CA LYS A 178 13.40 19.48 7.35
C LYS A 178 13.05 20.96 7.27
N LYS A 179 12.51 21.45 6.14
CA LYS A 179 12.08 22.85 5.99
C LYS A 179 11.06 23.25 7.06
N ASN A 180 10.11 22.37 7.40
CA ASN A 180 9.15 22.59 8.48
C ASN A 180 9.83 22.65 9.86
N SER A 181 10.88 21.85 10.10
CA SER A 181 11.70 21.97 11.32
C SER A 181 12.45 23.29 11.37
N ASP A 182 13.13 23.67 10.28
CA ASP A 182 13.88 24.92 10.15
C ASP A 182 12.95 26.15 10.31
N LEU A 183 11.71 26.07 9.81
CA LEU A 183 10.67 27.10 9.96
C LEU A 183 10.05 27.12 11.37
N LEU A 184 9.87 25.97 12.02
CA LEU A 184 9.46 25.89 13.43
C LEU A 184 10.52 26.48 14.37
N GLU A 185 11.80 26.26 14.09
CA GLU A 185 12.93 26.92 14.76
C GLU A 185 12.83 28.44 14.61
N SER A 186 12.67 28.92 13.37
CA SER A 186 12.48 30.35 13.06
C SER A 186 11.26 30.95 13.76
N VAL A 187 10.17 30.20 13.92
CA VAL A 187 8.97 30.62 14.66
C VAL A 187 9.22 30.66 16.17
N ARG A 188 10.05 29.76 16.74
CA ARG A 188 10.49 29.86 18.15
C ARG A 188 11.31 31.12 18.38
N GLU A 189 12.27 31.41 17.51
CA GLU A 189 13.10 32.63 17.57
C GLU A 189 12.23 33.89 17.52
N LEU A 190 11.31 33.97 16.55
CA LEU A 190 10.35 35.08 16.43
C LEU A 190 9.41 35.21 17.64
N ASN A 191 9.06 34.10 18.30
CA ASN A 191 8.26 34.14 19.54
C ASN A 191 9.10 34.62 20.73
N SER A 192 10.35 34.19 20.87
CA SER A 192 11.27 34.70 21.90
C SER A 192 11.48 36.20 21.75
N ILE A 193 11.77 36.66 20.53
CA ILE A 193 11.91 38.09 20.20
C ILE A 193 10.61 38.84 20.52
N ARG A 194 9.43 38.25 20.24
CA ARG A 194 8.14 38.87 20.57
C ARG A 194 7.93 39.00 22.09
N ASP A 195 8.30 38.00 22.88
CA ASP A 195 8.18 38.07 24.34
C ASP A 195 9.22 39.02 24.97
N ASP A 196 10.42 39.13 24.39
CA ASP A 196 11.40 40.18 24.74
C ASP A 196 10.86 41.59 24.45
N TYR A 197 10.27 41.80 23.25
CA TYR A 197 9.60 43.06 22.91
C TYR A 197 8.43 43.35 23.86
N LYS A 198 7.64 42.34 24.22
CA LYS A 198 6.51 42.46 25.14
C LYS A 198 6.96 42.77 26.57
N HIS A 199 8.13 42.27 26.99
CA HIS A 199 8.75 42.66 28.26
C HIS A 199 9.21 44.12 28.22
N LYS A 200 9.86 44.56 27.12
CA LYS A 200 10.24 45.96 26.94
C LYS A 200 9.05 46.91 26.87
N CYS A 201 7.95 46.52 26.23
CA CYS A 201 6.72 47.31 26.25
C CYS A 201 6.22 47.53 27.68
N LYS A 202 6.20 46.50 28.53
CA LYS A 202 5.86 46.65 29.96
C LYS A 202 6.83 47.58 30.68
N GLU A 203 8.14 47.46 30.45
CA GLU A 203 9.12 48.38 31.04
C GLU A 203 8.89 49.83 30.60
N TYR A 204 8.49 50.06 29.34
CA TYR A 204 8.08 51.38 28.86
C TYR A 204 6.74 51.84 29.45
N ASP A 205 5.75 50.96 29.64
CA ASP A 205 4.47 51.27 30.28
C ASP A 205 4.68 51.64 31.76
N ASP A 206 5.47 50.86 32.50
CA ASP A 206 5.85 51.10 33.90
C ASP A 206 6.67 52.41 34.05
N LEU A 207 7.61 52.65 33.13
CA LEU A 207 8.39 53.90 33.09
C LEU A 207 7.50 55.10 32.74
N THR A 208 6.53 54.94 31.84
CA THR A 208 5.54 55.98 31.51
C THR A 208 4.62 56.24 32.69
N GLN A 209 4.20 55.20 33.43
CA GLN A 209 3.37 55.36 34.62
C GLN A 209 4.13 56.05 35.76
N THR A 210 5.40 55.73 35.99
CA THR A 210 6.23 56.43 36.98
C THR A 210 6.56 57.87 36.56
N LEU A 211 6.73 58.13 35.27
CA LEU A 211 6.84 59.50 34.74
C LEU A 211 5.54 60.29 34.96
N GLN A 212 4.37 59.70 34.66
CA GLN A 212 3.06 60.31 34.91
C GLN A 212 2.87 60.60 36.40
N GLN A 213 3.18 59.66 37.30
CA GLN A 213 3.15 59.90 38.76
C GLN A 213 4.10 61.03 39.20
N SER A 214 5.23 61.21 38.52
CA SER A 214 6.14 62.34 38.78
C SER A 214 5.58 63.67 38.27
N LEU A 215 4.85 63.66 37.16
CA LEU A 215 4.14 64.81 36.60
C LEU A 215 2.96 65.21 37.49
N ASP A 216 2.07 64.26 37.81
CA ASP A 216 0.95 64.46 38.74
C ASP A 216 1.44 65.02 40.09
N ARG A 217 2.62 64.56 40.55
CA ARG A 217 3.26 65.09 41.77
C ARG A 217 3.82 66.50 41.59
N SER A 218 4.34 66.84 40.42
CA SER A 218 4.74 68.20 40.07
C SER A 218 3.53 69.14 40.05
N ASP A 219 2.44 68.76 39.38
CA ASP A 219 1.19 69.52 39.31
C ASP A 219 0.57 69.75 40.70
N ASN A 220 0.62 68.74 41.58
CA ASN A 220 0.18 68.90 42.97
C ASN A 220 1.07 69.89 43.75
N LEU A 221 2.39 69.85 43.55
CA LEU A 221 3.33 70.82 44.17
C LEU A 221 3.15 72.23 43.59
N GLU A 222 2.86 72.36 42.30
CA GLU A 222 2.56 73.63 41.64
C GLU A 222 1.24 74.23 42.17
N GLN A 223 0.20 73.42 42.34
CA GLN A 223 -1.02 73.85 43.02
C GLN A 223 -0.81 74.18 44.51
N GLU A 224 0.10 73.51 45.22
CA GLU A 224 0.47 73.90 46.60
C GLU A 224 1.23 75.23 46.61
N LEU A 225 2.12 75.48 45.64
CA LEU A 225 2.81 76.76 45.45
C LEU A 225 1.82 77.87 45.07
N GLU A 226 0.86 77.63 44.19
CA GLU A 226 -0.19 78.59 43.83
C GLU A 226 -1.07 78.93 45.04
N LYS A 227 -1.49 77.93 45.83
CA LYS A 227 -2.20 78.14 47.11
C LYS A 227 -1.34 78.90 48.13
N LYS A 228 0.00 78.74 48.10
CA LYS A 228 0.94 79.48 48.97
C LYS A 228 1.17 80.91 48.49
N ASN A 229 1.24 81.15 47.19
CA ASN A 229 1.33 82.49 46.60
C ASN A 229 0.04 83.26 46.87
N ALA A 230 -1.14 82.66 46.66
CA ALA A 230 -2.41 83.27 47.04
C ALA A 230 -2.50 83.58 48.56
N GLN A 231 -1.93 82.73 49.43
CA GLN A 231 -1.81 83.04 50.86
C GLN A 231 -0.84 84.20 51.14
N LEU A 232 0.16 84.42 50.29
CA LEU A 232 1.09 85.54 50.35
C LEU A 232 0.43 86.84 49.86
N ASP A 233 -0.29 86.80 48.74
CA ASP A 233 -1.05 87.94 48.20
C ASP A 233 -2.09 88.46 49.20
N ASN A 234 -2.82 87.54 49.85
CA ASN A 234 -3.74 87.88 50.95
C ASN A 234 -3.01 88.48 52.16
N TYR A 235 -1.78 88.05 52.46
CA TYR A 235 -0.98 88.60 53.54
C TYR A 235 -0.49 90.02 53.21
N ASP A 236 -0.06 90.27 51.98
CA ASP A 236 0.38 91.57 51.50
C ASP A 236 -0.80 92.57 51.35
N GLU A 237 -1.99 92.09 50.97
CA GLU A 237 -3.22 92.90 51.02
C GLU A 237 -3.59 93.29 52.46
N VAL A 238 -3.51 92.35 53.43
CA VAL A 238 -3.71 92.64 54.86
C VAL A 238 -2.64 93.59 55.41
N GLN A 239 -1.38 93.49 54.97
CA GLN A 239 -0.34 94.46 55.32
C GLN A 239 -0.60 95.85 54.70
N SER A 240 -1.10 95.91 53.47
CA SER A 240 -1.51 97.14 52.80
C SER A 240 -2.69 97.81 53.52
N GLU A 241 -3.69 97.04 53.95
CA GLU A 241 -4.80 97.54 54.76
C GLU A 241 -4.34 98.02 56.14
N LYS A 242 -3.45 97.27 56.81
CA LYS A 242 -2.81 97.68 58.06
C LYS A 242 -2.00 98.97 57.93
N GLN A 243 -1.31 99.17 56.81
CA GLN A 243 -0.59 100.42 56.51
C GLN A 243 -1.57 101.59 56.29
N LYS A 244 -2.69 101.39 55.58
CA LYS A 244 -3.76 102.41 55.44
C LYS A 244 -4.33 102.79 56.80
N LEU A 245 -4.68 101.82 57.64
CA LEU A 245 -5.15 102.06 59.02
C LEU A 245 -4.10 102.82 59.85
N SER A 246 -2.82 102.49 59.74
CA SER A 246 -1.75 103.24 60.43
C SER A 246 -1.63 104.69 59.92
N LEU A 247 -1.83 104.92 58.62
CA LEU A 247 -1.78 106.25 58.01
C LEU A 247 -2.98 107.11 58.42
N ASP A 248 -4.18 106.52 58.51
CA ASP A 248 -5.40 107.25 58.93
C ASP A 248 -5.38 107.56 60.43
N ASN A 249 -4.86 106.67 61.27
CA ASN A 249 -4.55 107.01 62.67
C ASN A 249 -3.54 108.17 62.76
N LEU A 250 -2.54 108.24 61.87
CA LEU A 250 -1.58 109.35 61.85
C LEU A 250 -2.25 110.68 61.47
N LYS A 251 -3.13 110.69 60.45
CA LYS A 251 -3.94 111.87 60.08
C LYS A 251 -4.85 112.32 61.21
N GLN A 252 -5.46 111.37 61.94
CA GLN A 252 -6.32 111.68 63.08
C GLN A 252 -5.53 112.33 64.23
N ASN A 253 -4.30 111.85 64.51
CA ASN A 253 -3.41 112.50 65.46
C ASN A 253 -2.97 113.90 64.98
N GLU A 254 -2.71 114.10 63.69
CA GLU A 254 -2.40 115.42 63.13
C GLU A 254 -3.58 116.42 63.25
N LEU A 255 -4.82 115.93 63.11
CA LEU A 255 -6.03 116.72 63.35
C LEU A 255 -6.14 117.14 64.82
N VAL A 256 -5.90 116.22 65.77
CA VAL A 256 -5.92 116.50 67.21
C VAL A 256 -4.82 117.50 67.60
N LEU A 257 -3.63 117.40 67.03
CA LEU A 257 -2.56 118.38 67.25
C LEU A 257 -2.97 119.79 66.79
N LYS A 258 -3.61 119.93 65.62
CA LYS A 258 -4.12 121.23 65.14
C LYS A 258 -5.26 121.79 66.01
N GLN A 259 -6.09 120.92 66.59
CA GLN A 259 -7.10 121.34 67.57
C GLN A 259 -6.45 121.84 68.87
N ILE A 260 -5.41 121.17 69.38
CA ILE A 260 -4.65 121.61 70.55
C ILE A 260 -3.95 122.95 70.29
N GLU A 261 -3.37 123.13 69.09
CA GLU A 261 -2.72 124.38 68.71
C GLU A 261 -3.69 125.58 68.65
N GLN A 262 -4.89 125.39 68.10
CA GLN A 262 -5.97 126.39 68.14
C GLN A 262 -6.42 126.70 69.57
N LEU A 263 -6.50 125.68 70.44
CA LEU A 263 -6.89 125.85 71.84
C LEU A 263 -5.84 126.67 72.60
N ASN A 264 -4.56 126.38 72.42
CA ASN A 264 -3.44 127.16 72.97
C ASN A 264 -3.44 128.62 72.48
N GLN A 265 -3.73 128.88 71.20
CA GLN A 265 -3.88 130.24 70.69
C GLN A 265 -5.01 130.99 71.41
N SER A 266 -6.17 130.36 71.61
CA SER A 266 -7.26 130.97 72.40
C SER A 266 -6.85 131.24 73.86
N GLN A 267 -6.10 130.34 74.49
CA GLN A 267 -5.56 130.50 75.84
C GLN A 267 -4.71 131.79 75.97
N THR A 268 -3.79 132.02 75.03
CA THR A 268 -2.93 133.22 75.06
C THR A 268 -3.72 134.53 74.93
N THR A 269 -4.79 134.56 74.12
CA THR A 269 -5.65 135.76 74.02
C THR A 269 -6.41 136.07 75.32
N ILE A 270 -6.74 135.04 76.12
CA ILE A 270 -7.39 135.22 77.43
C ILE A 270 -6.39 135.81 78.45
N GLU A 271 -5.11 135.41 78.39
CA GLU A 271 -4.07 135.95 79.27
C GLU A 271 -3.71 137.40 78.91
N GLU A 272 -3.65 137.75 77.63
CA GLU A 272 -3.53 139.15 77.19
C GLU A 272 -4.69 140.04 77.68
N LEU A 273 -5.92 139.53 77.67
CA LEU A 273 -7.09 140.27 78.14
C LEU A 273 -7.06 140.46 79.66
N LYS A 274 -6.62 139.45 80.43
CA LYS A 274 -6.40 139.59 81.89
C LYS A 274 -5.34 140.65 82.21
N ALA A 275 -4.21 140.62 81.50
CA ALA A 275 -3.15 141.61 81.69
C ALA A 275 -3.67 143.04 81.46
N LYS A 276 -4.40 143.27 80.36
CA LYS A 276 -5.03 144.57 80.04
C LYS A 276 -6.08 145.01 81.08
N ASN A 277 -6.74 144.08 81.76
CA ASN A 277 -7.74 144.41 82.80
C ASN A 277 -7.07 144.92 84.08
N ASN A 278 -6.02 144.23 84.57
CA ASN A 278 -5.21 144.69 85.71
C ASN A 278 -4.58 146.06 85.43
N ASP A 279 -4.11 146.27 84.19
CA ASP A 279 -3.53 147.52 83.72
C ASP A 279 -4.53 148.70 83.70
N LEU A 280 -5.84 148.42 83.70
CA LEU A 280 -6.90 149.42 83.79
C LEU A 280 -7.31 149.68 85.25
N GLU A 281 -7.34 148.64 86.09
CA GLU A 281 -7.61 148.79 87.54
C GLU A 281 -6.55 149.67 88.23
N GLY A 282 -5.27 149.45 87.96
CA GLY A 282 -4.19 150.31 88.49
C GLY A 282 -4.32 151.78 88.06
N LYS A 283 -4.69 152.03 86.79
CA LYS A 283 -4.92 153.40 86.28
C LYS A 283 -6.13 154.08 86.92
N ILE A 284 -7.14 153.33 87.36
CA ILE A 284 -8.27 153.87 88.13
C ILE A 284 -7.82 154.27 89.54
N GLU A 285 -6.99 153.45 90.20
CA GLU A 285 -6.47 153.74 91.53
C GLU A 285 -5.53 154.97 91.54
N ASP A 286 -4.61 155.06 90.57
CA ASP A 286 -3.77 156.25 90.35
C ASP A 286 -4.60 157.52 90.12
N LEU A 287 -5.64 157.45 89.27
CA LEU A 287 -6.52 158.60 89.00
C LEU A 287 -7.33 159.02 90.23
N GLN A 288 -7.74 158.09 91.10
CA GLN A 288 -8.39 158.41 92.37
C GLN A 288 -7.41 159.07 93.36
N LEU A 289 -6.19 158.58 93.46
CA LEU A 289 -5.15 159.17 94.31
C LEU A 289 -4.78 160.59 93.85
N PHE A 290 -4.63 160.77 92.53
CA PHE A 290 -4.35 162.06 91.90
C PHE A 290 -5.46 163.08 92.15
N ASN A 291 -6.73 162.73 91.90
CA ASN A 291 -7.86 163.62 92.19
C ASN A 291 -7.92 164.01 93.68
N ARG A 292 -7.60 163.09 94.60
CA ARG A 292 -7.60 163.36 96.04
C ARG A 292 -6.48 164.32 96.45
N GLN A 293 -5.29 164.20 95.88
CA GLN A 293 -4.21 165.18 96.07
C GLN A 293 -4.53 166.52 95.40
N GLN A 294 -5.11 166.49 94.19
CA GLN A 294 -5.48 167.68 93.45
C GLN A 294 -6.56 168.49 94.18
N ASN A 295 -7.57 167.87 94.78
CA ASN A 295 -8.54 168.59 95.62
C ASN A 295 -7.88 169.25 96.85
N GLY A 296 -6.97 168.54 97.53
CA GLY A 296 -6.22 169.10 98.67
C GLY A 296 -5.23 170.22 98.30
N GLN A 297 -4.84 170.31 97.02
CA GLN A 297 -4.15 171.47 96.46
C GLN A 297 -5.15 172.56 96.06
N MET A 298 -6.26 172.21 95.41
CA MET A 298 -7.32 173.14 94.98
C MET A 298 -7.85 173.96 96.14
N GLU A 299 -8.18 173.35 97.29
CA GLU A 299 -8.63 174.06 98.50
C GLU A 299 -7.61 175.10 98.99
N ARG A 300 -6.31 174.77 98.96
CA ARG A 300 -5.24 175.72 99.33
C ARG A 300 -5.07 176.81 98.28
N THR A 301 -5.15 176.45 97.00
CA THR A 301 -5.12 177.44 95.92
C THR A 301 -6.37 178.31 95.87
N VAL A 302 -7.53 177.91 96.39
CA VAL A 302 -8.68 178.81 96.51
C VAL A 302 -8.37 179.94 97.50
N ILE A 303 -7.76 179.62 98.66
CA ILE A 303 -7.32 180.64 99.63
C ILE A 303 -6.20 181.52 99.06
N GLU A 304 -5.27 180.94 98.28
CA GLU A 304 -4.26 181.70 97.54
C GLU A 304 -4.81 182.47 96.33
N LEU A 305 -5.93 182.06 95.73
CA LEU A 305 -6.54 182.71 94.56
C LEU A 305 -7.54 183.79 94.98
N GLU A 306 -8.19 183.71 96.13
CA GLU A 306 -8.89 184.86 96.73
C GLU A 306 -7.91 186.01 97.06
N THR A 307 -6.63 185.68 97.34
CA THR A 307 -5.57 186.67 97.53
C THR A 307 -4.87 187.07 96.23
N LYS A 308 -4.73 186.18 95.23
CA LYS A 308 -4.16 186.50 93.90
C LYS A 308 -5.14 187.09 92.89
N LEU A 309 -6.46 186.97 93.08
CA LEU A 309 -7.47 187.65 92.26
C LEU A 309 -7.35 189.18 92.39
N LYS A 310 -6.84 189.67 93.53
CA LYS A 310 -6.47 191.08 93.78
C LYS A 310 -5.15 191.53 93.12
N LEU A 311 -4.46 190.66 92.39
CA LEU A 311 -3.18 190.92 91.72
C LEU A 311 -3.23 190.54 90.22
N SER A 312 -3.97 189.49 89.87
CA SER A 312 -4.11 189.02 88.48
C SER A 312 -5.00 189.91 87.59
N GLU A 313 -5.47 191.07 88.07
CA GLU A 313 -5.99 192.14 87.21
C GLU A 313 -4.86 192.86 86.43
N GLU A 314 -3.60 192.72 86.83
CA GLU A 314 -2.46 193.42 86.21
C GLU A 314 -1.89 192.70 84.97
N ASP A 315 -1.74 191.36 85.00
CA ASP A 315 -1.03 190.57 83.96
C ASP A 315 -1.88 190.23 82.70
N LEU A 316 -2.73 191.15 82.26
CA LEU A 316 -3.21 191.13 80.88
C LEU A 316 -2.05 191.43 79.93
N GLN A 317 -2.02 190.79 78.75
CA GLN A 317 -1.07 191.03 77.65
C GLN A 317 0.34 190.40 77.79
N LEU A 318 0.53 189.18 77.27
CA LEU A 318 1.38 188.96 76.08
C LEU A 318 1.23 187.54 75.47
N THR A 319 0.81 187.47 74.20
CA THR A 319 1.33 186.63 73.08
C THR A 319 1.75 185.14 73.24
N ARG A 320 1.70 184.27 72.21
CA ARG A 320 0.88 184.08 70.98
C ARG A 320 1.46 182.87 70.18
N THR A 321 0.64 181.85 69.89
CA THR A 321 0.54 181.08 68.62
C THR A 321 1.74 180.37 67.92
N GLN A 322 1.40 179.24 67.26
CA GLN A 322 2.06 178.53 66.11
C GLN A 322 3.14 177.45 66.39
N PHE A 323 2.84 176.18 66.08
CA PHE A 323 3.33 175.47 64.87
C PHE A 323 2.52 174.16 64.63
N ASP A 324 2.68 173.49 63.47
CA ASP A 324 1.70 172.48 62.99
C ASP A 324 2.25 171.37 62.04
N GLN A 325 1.53 170.24 61.93
CA GLN A 325 1.50 169.22 60.84
C GLN A 325 2.65 168.18 60.56
N TYR A 326 2.31 167.26 59.63
CA TYR A 326 3.05 166.20 58.89
C TYR A 326 3.02 164.71 59.35
N LYS A 327 3.10 163.78 58.35
CA LYS A 327 2.12 162.67 58.22
C LYS A 327 2.41 161.56 57.16
N GLN A 328 2.43 160.28 57.58
CA GLN A 328 2.04 159.02 56.86
C GLN A 328 2.82 158.36 55.66
N ARG A 329 2.85 156.99 55.68
CA ARG A 329 2.84 155.96 54.56
C ARG A 329 4.08 155.80 53.63
N VAL A 330 4.51 154.66 53.04
CA VAL A 330 4.06 153.23 52.75
C VAL A 330 3.59 152.93 51.29
N THR A 331 4.17 151.93 50.58
CA THR A 331 3.65 151.28 49.31
C THR A 331 4.45 150.02 48.81
N ASN A 332 4.13 149.43 47.63
CA ASN A 332 3.78 147.99 47.42
C ASN A 332 4.08 147.33 46.01
N VAL A 333 4.58 146.06 45.95
CA VAL A 333 4.35 144.86 45.05
C VAL A 333 4.17 144.91 43.48
N MET A 334 4.82 144.00 42.67
CA MET A 334 4.27 143.26 41.45
C MET A 334 5.18 142.13 40.78
N LYS A 335 4.80 141.48 39.62
CA LYS A 335 5.27 140.16 39.03
C LYS A 335 5.33 140.03 37.45
N GLU A 336 5.98 138.97 36.84
CA GLU A 336 5.84 138.35 35.44
C GLU A 336 6.83 137.12 35.23
N ASN A 337 7.01 136.28 34.15
CA ASN A 337 6.16 135.55 33.12
C ASN A 337 6.92 134.35 32.36
N LYS A 338 6.71 133.98 31.06
CA LYS A 338 7.08 132.67 30.35
C LYS A 338 7.25 132.68 28.79
N LEU A 339 7.73 131.56 28.13
CA LEU A 339 7.49 130.96 26.74
C LEU A 339 8.57 129.81 26.42
N ASN A 340 8.63 128.90 25.38
CA ASN A 340 7.75 128.19 24.37
C ASN A 340 8.51 127.01 23.60
N ASN A 341 7.89 126.30 22.60
CA ASN A 341 8.44 125.55 21.40
C ASN A 341 9.13 124.13 21.52
N VAL A 342 9.37 123.22 20.50
CA VAL A 342 8.62 122.50 19.38
C VAL A 342 9.29 121.09 19.06
N GLY A 343 8.80 120.21 18.14
CA GLY A 343 9.48 118.96 17.63
C GLY A 343 8.80 118.12 16.49
N HIS A 344 9.47 117.12 15.87
CA HIS A 344 8.95 116.21 14.78
C HIS A 344 9.74 114.88 14.59
N GLY A 345 9.08 113.78 14.17
CA GLY A 345 9.72 112.57 13.59
C GLY A 345 9.20 111.19 14.05
N LYS A 346 8.21 110.58 13.36
CA LYS A 346 7.70 109.22 13.67
C LYS A 346 7.22 108.33 12.49
N TYR A 347 7.22 108.81 11.25
CA TYR A 347 6.50 108.15 10.14
C TYR A 347 7.30 107.08 9.35
N LEU A 348 8.54 106.80 9.73
CA LEU A 348 9.45 105.90 8.98
C LEU A 348 9.48 104.47 9.53
N GLU A 349 9.10 104.28 10.79
CA GLU A 349 9.37 103.05 11.55
C GLU A 349 8.21 102.03 11.43
N GLU A 350 6.96 102.52 11.41
CA GLU A 350 5.75 101.72 11.18
C GLU A 350 5.73 101.04 9.80
N LEU A 351 6.38 101.65 8.79
CA LEU A 351 6.41 101.11 7.43
C LEU A 351 7.37 99.93 7.27
N ASN A 352 8.53 99.96 7.96
CA ASN A 352 9.49 98.85 7.96
C ASN A 352 8.92 97.61 8.66
N LEU A 353 8.32 97.80 9.84
CA LEU A 353 7.60 96.75 10.57
C LEU A 353 6.55 96.05 9.71
N LYS A 354 5.84 96.81 8.85
CA LYS A 354 4.82 96.23 7.96
C LYS A 354 5.41 95.43 6.79
N ILE A 355 6.62 95.74 6.33
CA ILE A 355 7.34 94.98 5.30
C ILE A 355 7.90 93.69 5.90
N GLU A 356 8.47 93.75 7.10
CA GLU A 356 9.02 92.60 7.83
C GLU A 356 7.95 91.52 8.07
N MET A 357 6.78 91.91 8.61
CA MET A 357 5.63 91.00 8.77
C MET A 357 5.19 90.31 7.46
N LEU A 358 5.25 91.03 6.32
CA LEU A 358 4.86 90.48 5.01
C LEU A 358 5.93 89.57 4.40
N GLN A 359 7.21 89.72 4.80
CA GLN A 359 8.26 88.77 4.44
C GLN A 359 8.13 87.47 5.24
N ASP A 360 7.84 87.55 6.54
CA ASP A 360 7.63 86.35 7.38
C ASP A 360 6.36 85.59 6.98
N GLU A 361 5.28 86.27 6.60
CA GLU A 361 4.08 85.63 6.04
C GLU A 361 4.40 84.91 4.72
N ASN A 362 5.18 85.53 3.82
CA ASN A 362 5.64 84.88 2.58
C ASN A 362 6.54 83.67 2.83
N ASN A 363 7.44 83.73 3.83
CA ASN A 363 8.30 82.61 4.20
C ASN A 363 7.45 81.46 4.79
N SER A 364 6.52 81.76 5.70
CA SER A 364 5.59 80.77 6.27
C SER A 364 4.73 80.08 5.20
N LEU A 365 4.27 80.82 4.19
CA LEU A 365 3.54 80.26 3.05
C LEU A 365 4.44 79.41 2.14
N ARG A 366 5.68 79.83 1.89
CA ARG A 366 6.66 79.06 1.12
C ARG A 366 7.01 77.73 1.79
N ASP A 367 7.17 77.72 3.11
CA ASP A 367 7.47 76.49 3.85
C ASP A 367 6.28 75.53 3.89
N LYS A 368 5.04 76.05 3.95
CA LYS A 368 3.82 75.24 3.75
C LYS A 368 3.72 74.67 2.34
N CYS A 369 4.07 75.43 1.30
CA CYS A 369 4.17 74.89 -0.05
C CYS A 369 5.24 73.79 -0.16
N ASN A 370 6.39 73.96 0.52
CA ASN A 370 7.44 72.95 0.57
C ASN A 370 7.02 71.68 1.33
N SER A 371 6.25 71.79 2.42
CA SER A 371 5.72 70.61 3.12
C SER A 371 4.69 69.86 2.29
N TYR A 372 3.72 70.57 1.68
CA TYR A 372 2.75 69.95 0.77
C TYR A 372 3.41 69.31 -0.46
N SER A 373 4.48 69.90 -1.00
CA SER A 373 5.24 69.29 -2.10
C SER A 373 5.88 67.96 -1.70
N LYS A 374 6.44 67.85 -0.49
CA LYS A 374 7.00 66.59 0.03
C LYS A 374 5.93 65.54 0.31
N GLU A 375 4.77 65.95 0.79
CA GLU A 375 3.60 65.10 1.03
C GLU A 375 3.01 64.55 -0.29
N ILE A 376 2.99 65.37 -1.34
CA ILE A 376 2.66 64.97 -2.71
C ILE A 376 3.70 64.00 -3.28
N GLU A 377 5.00 64.20 -3.04
CA GLU A 377 6.04 63.26 -3.45
C GLU A 377 5.96 61.92 -2.72
N ALA A 378 5.72 61.93 -1.40
CA ALA A 378 5.56 60.72 -0.58
C ALA A 378 4.36 59.87 -1.03
N THR A 379 3.20 60.51 -1.22
CA THR A 379 2.00 59.83 -1.76
C THR A 379 2.19 59.38 -3.22
N LEU A 380 3.04 60.05 -4.01
CA LEU A 380 3.46 59.57 -5.33
C LEU A 380 4.38 58.35 -5.29
N THR A 381 5.25 58.20 -4.28
CA THR A 381 6.04 56.98 -4.09
C THR A 381 5.17 55.82 -3.60
N GLU A 382 4.33 56.03 -2.60
CA GLU A 382 3.39 55.03 -2.07
C GLU A 382 2.43 54.52 -3.17
N LYS A 383 1.92 55.42 -4.01
CA LYS A 383 1.10 55.07 -5.19
C LYS A 383 1.86 54.25 -6.24
N LYS A 384 3.18 54.39 -6.37
CA LYS A 384 4.00 53.53 -7.24
C LYS A 384 4.16 52.14 -6.61
N GLU A 385 4.40 52.06 -5.30
CA GLU A 385 4.52 50.81 -4.56
C GLU A 385 3.22 50.00 -4.61
N ILE A 386 2.07 50.61 -4.31
CA ILE A 386 0.75 49.98 -4.44
C ILE A 386 0.52 49.51 -5.89
N LYS A 387 0.96 50.27 -6.90
CA LYS A 387 0.86 49.84 -8.30
C LYS A 387 1.75 48.62 -8.61
N THR A 388 2.94 48.53 -8.05
CA THR A 388 3.80 47.33 -8.19
C THR A 388 3.24 46.13 -7.44
N GLN A 389 2.63 46.33 -6.27
CA GLN A 389 1.93 45.27 -5.52
C GLN A 389 0.72 44.74 -6.30
N LEU A 390 -0.10 45.63 -6.89
CA LEU A 390 -1.21 45.24 -7.77
C LEU A 390 -0.72 44.42 -8.97
N SER A 391 0.35 44.85 -9.66
CA SER A 391 0.92 44.09 -10.78
C SER A 391 1.43 42.71 -10.37
N LEU A 392 2.02 42.59 -9.18
CA LEU A 392 2.47 41.30 -8.63
C LEU A 392 1.28 40.39 -8.27
N MET A 393 0.19 40.99 -7.78
CA MET A 393 -1.05 40.29 -7.42
C MET A 393 -1.84 39.84 -8.66
N GLU A 394 -1.83 40.61 -9.75
CA GLU A 394 -2.35 40.20 -11.07
C GLU A 394 -1.56 39.02 -11.67
N ASP A 395 -0.23 39.00 -11.53
CA ASP A 395 0.59 37.87 -11.96
C ASP A 395 0.44 36.64 -11.06
N GLN A 396 0.12 36.81 -9.77
CA GLN A 396 -0.29 35.70 -8.89
C GLN A 396 -1.66 35.16 -9.29
N MET A 397 -2.65 36.02 -9.56
CA MET A 397 -3.98 35.64 -10.05
C MET A 397 -3.88 34.76 -11.30
N LYS A 398 -3.11 35.17 -12.32
CA LYS A 398 -2.90 34.35 -13.53
C LYS A 398 -2.30 32.98 -13.23
N ARG A 399 -1.34 32.88 -12.30
CA ARG A 399 -0.76 31.58 -11.90
C ARG A 399 -1.80 30.69 -11.23
N PHE A 400 -2.73 31.25 -10.46
CA PHE A 400 -3.87 30.49 -9.93
C PHE A 400 -4.85 30.06 -11.04
N GLU A 401 -5.15 30.92 -12.03
CA GLU A 401 -5.98 30.54 -13.19
C GLU A 401 -5.35 29.43 -14.05
N ASP A 402 -4.04 29.49 -14.30
CA ASP A 402 -3.31 28.44 -15.03
C ASP A 402 -3.24 27.13 -14.22
N LEU A 403 -3.07 27.21 -12.90
CA LEU A 403 -3.04 26.03 -12.02
C LEU A 403 -4.44 25.39 -11.89
N ASP A 404 -5.50 26.19 -11.81
CA ASP A 404 -6.88 25.67 -11.79
C ASP A 404 -7.25 25.05 -13.15
N ARG A 405 -6.80 25.62 -14.27
CA ARG A 405 -6.95 24.99 -15.60
C ARG A 405 -6.21 23.66 -15.70
N GLN A 406 -5.02 23.52 -15.10
CA GLN A 406 -4.33 22.23 -15.00
C GLN A 406 -5.11 21.25 -14.11
N LEU A 407 -5.62 21.71 -12.96
CA LEU A 407 -6.43 20.88 -12.06
C LEU A 407 -7.69 20.35 -12.76
N GLN A 408 -8.44 21.22 -13.46
CA GLN A 408 -9.59 20.84 -14.28
C GLN A 408 -9.24 19.76 -15.32
N SER A 409 -8.13 19.91 -16.05
CA SER A 409 -7.65 18.88 -17.00
C SER A 409 -7.36 17.54 -16.30
N THR A 410 -6.76 17.54 -15.10
CA THR A 410 -6.52 16.28 -14.35
C THR A 410 -7.82 15.66 -13.80
N ILE A 411 -8.85 16.46 -13.53
CA ILE A 411 -10.17 15.98 -13.12
C ILE A 411 -10.89 15.32 -14.30
N GLU A 412 -10.79 15.88 -15.52
CA GLU A 412 -11.32 15.25 -16.73
C GLU A 412 -10.65 13.91 -17.03
N ASP A 413 -9.32 13.83 -16.95
CA ASP A 413 -8.60 12.57 -17.15
C ASP A 413 -8.87 11.56 -16.03
N LYS A 414 -9.05 11.99 -14.76
CA LYS A 414 -9.54 11.12 -13.68
C LYS A 414 -10.90 10.52 -14.05
N LEU A 415 -11.88 11.37 -14.41
CA LEU A 415 -13.22 10.91 -14.81
C LEU A 415 -13.15 9.95 -15.99
N ARG A 416 -12.26 10.17 -16.96
CA ARG A 416 -12.06 9.30 -18.11
C ARG A 416 -11.46 7.94 -17.75
N LEU A 417 -10.58 7.89 -16.75
CA LEU A 417 -10.04 6.66 -16.18
C LEU A 417 -11.09 5.91 -15.33
N GLU A 418 -11.86 6.63 -14.52
CA GLU A 418 -12.93 6.10 -13.67
C GLU A 418 -14.03 5.44 -14.52
N ASN A 419 -14.47 6.11 -15.61
CA ASN A 419 -15.36 5.52 -16.61
C ASN A 419 -14.79 4.27 -17.30
N LYS A 420 -13.48 4.22 -17.60
CA LYS A 420 -12.81 3.01 -18.13
C LYS A 420 -12.81 1.87 -17.12
N ILE A 421 -12.54 2.17 -15.84
CA ILE A 421 -12.55 1.20 -14.74
C ILE A 421 -13.96 0.62 -14.57
N ASP A 422 -15.01 1.43 -14.66
CA ASP A 422 -16.40 0.96 -14.52
C ASP A 422 -16.89 0.18 -15.75
N LEU A 423 -16.41 0.51 -16.95
CA LEU A 423 -16.56 -0.34 -18.14
C LEU A 423 -15.88 -1.70 -17.96
N LEU A 424 -14.66 -1.74 -17.41
CA LEU A 424 -13.93 -2.99 -17.10
C LEU A 424 -14.61 -3.81 -15.99
N LYS A 425 -15.07 -3.19 -14.91
CA LYS A 425 -15.92 -3.87 -13.91
C LYS A 425 -17.17 -4.46 -14.58
N SER A 426 -17.81 -3.71 -15.48
CA SER A 426 -19.01 -4.15 -16.19
C SER A 426 -18.75 -5.31 -17.16
N SER A 427 -17.56 -5.41 -17.78
CA SER A 427 -17.19 -6.60 -18.56
C SER A 427 -16.87 -7.79 -17.66
N PHE A 428 -16.08 -7.61 -16.58
CA PHE A 428 -15.76 -8.69 -15.64
C PHE A 428 -17.00 -9.24 -14.92
N ILE A 429 -18.00 -8.41 -14.62
CA ILE A 429 -19.28 -8.88 -14.05
C ILE A 429 -20.03 -9.77 -15.06
N LYS A 430 -20.06 -9.39 -16.35
CA LYS A 430 -20.68 -10.19 -17.41
C LYS A 430 -19.93 -11.50 -17.66
N GLU A 431 -18.61 -11.44 -17.74
CA GLU A 431 -17.74 -12.61 -17.92
C GLU A 431 -17.85 -13.59 -16.74
N LYS A 432 -17.86 -13.08 -15.50
CA LYS A 432 -18.14 -13.89 -14.31
C LYS A 432 -19.55 -14.51 -14.39
N GLN A 433 -20.54 -13.79 -14.89
CA GLN A 433 -21.89 -14.30 -15.03
C GLN A 433 -21.99 -15.39 -16.11
N THR A 434 -21.38 -15.22 -17.29
CA THR A 434 -21.36 -16.28 -18.31
C THR A 434 -20.61 -17.51 -17.83
N ILE A 435 -19.47 -17.35 -17.13
CA ILE A 435 -18.76 -18.48 -16.50
C ILE A 435 -19.63 -19.15 -15.43
N MET A 436 -20.45 -18.40 -14.68
CA MET A 436 -21.38 -18.98 -13.70
C MET A 436 -22.51 -19.75 -14.40
N GLU A 437 -23.07 -19.22 -15.48
CA GLU A 437 -24.12 -19.85 -16.29
C GLU A 437 -23.61 -21.13 -16.98
N GLU A 438 -22.41 -21.09 -17.58
CA GLU A 438 -21.72 -22.27 -18.13
C GLU A 438 -21.44 -23.34 -17.06
N ASN A 439 -21.02 -22.96 -15.86
CA ASN A 439 -20.82 -23.92 -14.76
C ASN A 439 -22.15 -24.53 -14.28
N LEU A 440 -23.24 -23.75 -14.26
CA LEU A 440 -24.57 -24.23 -13.91
C LEU A 440 -25.10 -25.22 -14.97
N GLU A 441 -24.93 -24.90 -16.25
CA GLU A 441 -25.26 -25.80 -17.36
C GLU A 441 -24.40 -27.07 -17.35
N ASN A 442 -23.11 -26.99 -17.02
CA ASN A 442 -22.25 -28.17 -16.85
C ASN A 442 -22.67 -29.04 -15.67
N ILE A 443 -23.08 -28.44 -14.54
CA ILE A 443 -23.61 -29.15 -13.37
C ILE A 443 -24.94 -29.83 -13.71
N GLU A 444 -25.86 -29.18 -14.43
CA GLU A 444 -27.12 -29.82 -14.84
C GLU A 444 -26.89 -30.92 -15.88
N ASN A 445 -25.97 -30.73 -16.83
CA ASN A 445 -25.56 -31.80 -17.76
C ASN A 445 -24.90 -33.00 -17.04
N LEU A 446 -24.19 -32.79 -15.93
CA LEU A 446 -23.71 -33.86 -15.06
C LEU A 446 -24.86 -34.51 -14.28
N ARG A 447 -25.77 -33.71 -13.72
CA ARG A 447 -26.97 -34.18 -13.00
C ARG A 447 -27.82 -35.09 -13.90
N ILE A 448 -28.12 -34.66 -15.12
CA ILE A 448 -28.84 -35.44 -16.14
C ILE A 448 -28.10 -36.74 -16.47
N LYS A 449 -26.77 -36.72 -16.63
CA LYS A 449 -25.98 -37.94 -16.87
C LYS A 449 -26.07 -38.95 -15.72
N PHE A 450 -25.98 -38.48 -14.47
CA PHE A 450 -26.16 -39.34 -13.30
C PHE A 450 -27.59 -39.86 -13.19
N GLU A 451 -28.61 -39.03 -13.43
CA GLU A 451 -30.02 -39.44 -13.39
C GLU A 451 -30.36 -40.46 -14.51
N THR A 452 -29.78 -40.32 -15.70
CA THR A 452 -29.86 -41.37 -16.75
C THR A 452 -29.13 -42.65 -16.37
N LYS A 453 -27.93 -42.56 -15.75
CA LYS A 453 -27.17 -43.76 -15.35
C LYS A 453 -27.81 -44.49 -14.16
N ILE A 454 -28.46 -43.76 -13.24
CA ILE A 454 -29.30 -44.33 -12.18
C ILE A 454 -30.45 -45.10 -12.83
N LYS A 455 -31.15 -44.50 -13.78
CA LYS A 455 -32.27 -45.15 -14.47
C LYS A 455 -31.87 -46.40 -15.25
N GLU A 456 -30.72 -46.38 -15.93
CA GLU A 456 -30.13 -47.58 -16.55
C GLU A 456 -29.84 -48.68 -15.52
N LEU A 457 -29.34 -48.34 -14.32
CA LEU A 457 -29.09 -49.30 -13.25
C LEU A 457 -30.39 -49.83 -12.62
N GLU A 458 -31.44 -49.01 -12.53
CA GLU A 458 -32.78 -49.45 -12.11
C GLU A 458 -33.39 -50.45 -13.10
N ASP A 459 -33.27 -50.18 -14.41
CA ASP A 459 -33.69 -51.09 -15.48
C ASP A 459 -32.85 -52.39 -15.49
N GLU A 460 -31.53 -52.32 -15.27
CA GLU A 460 -30.65 -53.49 -15.10
C GLU A 460 -31.04 -54.34 -13.87
N VAL A 461 -31.35 -53.71 -12.73
CA VAL A 461 -31.80 -54.41 -11.51
C VAL A 461 -33.19 -55.04 -11.69
N LEU A 462 -34.09 -54.38 -12.40
CA LEU A 462 -35.40 -54.93 -12.80
C LEU A 462 -35.24 -56.15 -13.71
N ASN A 463 -34.30 -56.12 -14.66
CA ASN A 463 -34.00 -57.23 -15.55
C ASN A 463 -33.37 -58.41 -14.79
N CYS A 464 -32.39 -58.14 -13.90
CA CYS A 464 -31.78 -59.15 -13.04
C CYS A 464 -32.83 -59.87 -12.18
N ARG A 465 -33.77 -59.14 -11.56
CA ARG A 465 -34.87 -59.71 -10.75
C ARG A 465 -35.83 -60.61 -11.54
N GLN A 466 -35.93 -60.45 -12.86
CA GLN A 466 -36.75 -61.32 -13.72
C GLN A 466 -35.99 -62.58 -14.18
N SER A 467 -34.66 -62.61 -14.05
CA SER A 467 -33.82 -63.74 -14.47
C SER A 467 -33.61 -64.83 -13.40
N SER A 468 -33.86 -64.52 -12.12
CA SER A 468 -33.49 -65.39 -10.98
C SER A 468 -34.69 -66.13 -10.36
N THR A 469 -35.30 -67.06 -11.09
CA THR A 469 -36.34 -67.96 -10.56
C THR A 469 -36.09 -69.44 -10.90
N SER A 470 -34.93 -69.98 -10.52
CA SER A 470 -34.70 -71.43 -10.47
C SER A 470 -33.67 -71.84 -9.40
N ASP A 471 -34.03 -72.91 -8.67
CA ASP A 471 -33.19 -73.93 -8.03
C ASP A 471 -32.18 -73.61 -6.89
N ASN A 472 -32.64 -73.90 -5.66
CA ASN A 472 -32.05 -74.78 -4.64
C ASN A 472 -30.76 -74.41 -3.83
N ASP A 473 -30.97 -74.38 -2.51
CA ASP A 473 -30.20 -75.03 -1.44
C ASP A 473 -28.65 -75.03 -1.44
N SER A 474 -28.05 -74.31 -0.48
CA SER A 474 -27.43 -74.96 0.70
C SER A 474 -26.91 -73.99 1.78
N ASN A 475 -26.84 -74.50 3.02
CA ASN A 475 -26.37 -73.82 4.23
C ASN A 475 -24.96 -73.17 4.15
N SER A 476 -24.76 -72.01 4.79
CA SER A 476 -23.94 -71.92 6.03
C SER A 476 -23.59 -70.46 6.44
N ILE A 477 -23.84 -70.14 7.73
CA ILE A 477 -23.01 -69.35 8.68
C ILE A 477 -21.91 -68.47 8.04
N VAL A 478 -21.91 -67.13 8.17
CA VAL A 478 -21.72 -66.35 9.41
C VAL A 478 -22.72 -65.18 9.57
N ASN A 479 -23.05 -64.85 10.82
CA ASN A 479 -23.80 -63.64 11.24
C ASN A 479 -22.99 -62.87 12.31
N SER A 480 -23.45 -61.67 12.70
CA SER A 480 -22.84 -60.69 13.63
C SER A 480 -21.83 -59.74 12.95
N ASN A 481 -21.82 -58.42 13.20
CA ASN A 481 -22.56 -57.67 14.23
C ASN A 481 -22.76 -56.17 13.92
N THR A 482 -23.92 -55.63 14.33
CA THR A 482 -24.18 -54.29 14.96
C THR A 482 -23.57 -52.98 14.41
N SER A 483 -24.27 -51.83 14.41
CA SER A 483 -25.67 -51.57 14.77
C SER A 483 -26.27 -50.42 13.96
N PHE A 484 -27.58 -50.50 13.80
CA PHE A 484 -28.48 -49.40 13.47
C PHE A 484 -28.85 -48.65 14.76
N GLU A 485 -29.00 -47.33 14.69
CA GLU A 485 -29.75 -46.52 15.65
C GLU A 485 -30.21 -45.24 14.91
N GLU A 486 -31.49 -44.87 15.01
CA GLU A 486 -32.05 -43.70 14.32
C GLU A 486 -31.92 -42.43 15.17
N ILE A 487 -31.59 -41.30 14.53
CA ILE A 487 -32.25 -40.03 14.86
C ILE A 487 -32.74 -39.39 13.55
N LYS A 488 -34.03 -39.05 13.51
CA LYS A 488 -34.69 -38.48 12.34
C LYS A 488 -34.61 -36.95 12.33
N GLY A 489 -34.31 -36.39 11.17
CA GLY A 489 -34.88 -35.13 10.68
C GLY A 489 -34.28 -33.82 11.18
N SER A 490 -33.62 -33.09 10.28
CA SER A 490 -34.31 -32.00 9.56
C SER A 490 -33.46 -31.51 8.38
N ASP A 491 -34.05 -31.46 7.19
CA ASP A 491 -33.53 -30.73 6.03
C ASP A 491 -33.93 -29.21 6.15
N PRO A 492 -33.73 -28.34 5.15
CA PRO A 492 -32.46 -27.64 5.01
C PRO A 492 -32.64 -26.12 4.83
N GLU A 493 -31.77 -25.26 5.39
CA GLU A 493 -31.83 -23.83 5.03
C GLU A 493 -30.48 -23.12 4.81
N ILE A 494 -30.34 -22.73 3.55
CA ILE A 494 -29.52 -21.68 2.96
C ILE A 494 -29.15 -20.55 3.93
N LEU A 495 -27.85 -20.21 4.03
CA LEU A 495 -27.43 -18.84 4.30
C LEU A 495 -26.26 -18.42 3.40
N SER A 496 -26.36 -17.22 2.84
CA SER A 496 -25.41 -16.69 1.86
C SER A 496 -24.25 -15.96 2.53
N TYR A 497 -23.03 -16.14 2.00
CA TYR A 497 -21.87 -15.34 2.37
C TYR A 497 -22.04 -13.89 1.88
N ARG A 498 -22.71 -13.08 2.70
CA ARG A 498 -22.96 -11.66 2.42
C ARG A 498 -21.69 -10.84 2.65
N SER A 499 -21.37 -10.00 1.68
CA SER A 499 -20.27 -9.01 1.66
C SER A 499 -19.80 -8.52 3.03
N ASN A 500 -18.50 -8.66 3.28
CA ASN A 500 -17.80 -7.99 4.38
C ASN A 500 -18.12 -6.48 4.37
N ASN A 501 -18.42 -5.93 5.54
CA ASN A 501 -18.44 -4.50 5.81
C ASN A 501 -18.05 -4.28 7.28
N SER A 502 -16.93 -3.61 7.51
CA SER A 502 -16.32 -3.42 8.82
C SER A 502 -16.95 -2.29 9.61
N SER A 503 -17.39 -2.53 10.86
CA SER A 503 -17.45 -1.49 11.91
C SER A 503 -17.75 -1.97 13.34
N LEU A 504 -18.34 -3.15 13.57
CA LEU A 504 -18.95 -3.49 14.87
C LEU A 504 -18.11 -4.32 15.86
N GLU A 505 -17.08 -5.03 15.40
CA GLU A 505 -16.39 -6.05 16.22
C GLU A 505 -15.47 -5.49 17.33
N ARG A 506 -15.19 -4.18 17.34
CA ARG A 506 -14.30 -3.58 18.36
C ARG A 506 -14.93 -3.40 19.75
N ASN A 507 -16.26 -3.39 19.87
CA ASN A 507 -16.91 -3.05 21.12
C ASN A 507 -17.19 -4.28 22.01
N PHE A 508 -17.32 -5.47 21.41
CA PHE A 508 -17.72 -6.70 22.11
C PHE A 508 -16.70 -7.22 23.14
N LEU A 509 -15.40 -6.90 22.98
CA LEU A 509 -14.39 -7.18 24.01
C LEU A 509 -14.40 -6.14 25.15
N GLU A 510 -14.66 -4.88 24.83
CA GLU A 510 -14.66 -3.77 25.79
C GLU A 510 -15.81 -3.92 26.80
N ASP A 511 -16.99 -4.36 26.33
CA ASP A 511 -18.18 -4.61 27.17
C ASP A 511 -17.98 -5.81 28.12
N ILE A 512 -17.17 -6.80 27.75
CA ILE A 512 -16.86 -7.96 28.61
C ILE A 512 -15.87 -7.58 29.72
N LEU A 513 -14.85 -6.77 29.42
CA LEU A 513 -13.81 -6.38 30.37
C LEU A 513 -14.30 -5.36 31.42
N ASN A 514 -15.35 -4.58 31.14
CA ASN A 514 -15.88 -3.58 32.06
C ASN A 514 -16.75 -4.14 33.22
N LEU A 515 -17.07 -5.44 33.22
CA LEU A 515 -18.00 -6.02 34.20
C LEU A 515 -17.39 -6.23 35.61
N ASP A 516 -16.06 -6.31 35.73
CA ASP A 516 -15.34 -6.63 36.98
C ASP A 516 -14.96 -5.40 37.83
N SER A 517 -15.74 -4.32 37.76
CA SER A 517 -15.42 -3.03 38.40
C SER A 517 -16.49 -2.45 39.33
N SER A 518 -17.50 -3.22 39.74
CA SER A 518 -18.42 -2.78 40.81
C SER A 518 -19.18 -3.87 41.57
N SER A 519 -18.56 -4.51 42.57
CA SER A 519 -19.25 -4.81 43.84
C SER A 519 -18.28 -5.14 44.97
N SER A 520 -18.63 -4.78 46.21
CA SER A 520 -17.84 -5.04 47.41
C SER A 520 -18.68 -5.73 48.49
N LYS A 521 -18.03 -6.62 49.26
CA LYS A 521 -18.41 -7.15 50.60
C LYS A 521 -18.98 -8.59 50.66
N SER A 522 -18.17 -9.44 51.31
CA SER A 522 -18.51 -10.51 52.28
C SER A 522 -19.41 -11.70 51.89
N PRO A 523 -19.13 -12.90 52.47
CA PRO A 523 -19.89 -14.12 52.19
C PRO A 523 -20.96 -14.46 53.26
N SER A 524 -22.14 -14.92 52.83
CA SER A 524 -22.97 -15.90 53.56
C SER A 524 -24.16 -16.39 52.72
N ASP A 525 -24.31 -17.72 52.66
CA ASP A 525 -25.54 -18.50 52.46
C ASP A 525 -26.57 -18.20 51.35
N GLN A 526 -26.54 -19.11 50.35
CA GLN A 526 -27.66 -19.94 49.85
C GLN A 526 -28.88 -19.31 49.13
N ASN A 527 -29.23 -19.97 48.02
CA ASN A 527 -30.49 -19.94 47.27
C ASN A 527 -30.84 -18.65 46.50
N VAL A 528 -30.56 -18.65 45.19
CA VAL A 528 -31.58 -18.67 44.12
C VAL A 528 -30.92 -19.10 42.80
N ALA A 529 -31.68 -19.70 41.89
CA ALA A 529 -31.15 -20.20 40.62
C ALA A 529 -31.07 -19.12 39.53
N VAL A 530 -29.94 -19.08 38.82
CA VAL A 530 -29.85 -18.71 37.39
C VAL A 530 -28.84 -19.66 36.75
N ILE A 531 -29.07 -20.08 35.50
CA ILE A 531 -28.07 -20.75 34.66
C ILE A 531 -27.77 -19.83 33.48
N PRO A 532 -26.61 -19.14 33.47
CA PRO A 532 -26.08 -18.50 32.27
C PRO A 532 -24.67 -19.00 31.88
N ASP A 533 -23.98 -19.66 32.80
CA ASP A 533 -22.52 -19.86 32.69
C ASP A 533 -22.12 -21.05 31.81
N SER A 534 -22.97 -22.09 31.71
CA SER A 534 -22.66 -23.26 30.88
C SER A 534 -22.48 -22.86 29.41
N SER A 535 -23.44 -22.14 28.83
CA SER A 535 -23.35 -21.67 27.44
C SER A 535 -22.16 -20.73 27.19
N ASN A 536 -21.71 -19.98 28.19
CA ASN A 536 -20.53 -19.12 28.06
C ASN A 536 -19.23 -19.95 28.11
N ILE A 537 -19.19 -21.00 28.94
CA ILE A 537 -18.10 -21.99 28.98
C ILE A 537 -18.09 -22.81 27.69
N ASP A 538 -19.25 -23.23 27.18
CA ASP A 538 -19.39 -23.98 25.92
C ASP A 538 -18.90 -23.13 24.74
N ASN A 539 -19.34 -21.86 24.63
CA ASN A 539 -18.86 -20.91 23.63
C ASN A 539 -17.34 -20.66 23.72
N LEU A 540 -16.80 -20.51 24.93
CA LEU A 540 -15.37 -20.32 25.15
C LEU A 540 -14.56 -21.58 24.79
N THR A 541 -15.11 -22.77 25.09
CA THR A 541 -14.54 -24.07 24.72
C THR A 541 -14.58 -24.27 23.20
N GLN A 542 -15.67 -23.86 22.54
CA GLN A 542 -15.79 -23.89 21.09
C GLN A 542 -14.76 -22.96 20.44
N LEU A 543 -14.65 -21.70 20.89
CA LEU A 543 -13.64 -20.74 20.42
C LEU A 543 -12.20 -21.24 20.67
N LEU A 544 -11.93 -21.88 21.81
CA LEU A 544 -10.66 -22.54 22.07
C LEU A 544 -10.40 -23.65 21.05
N SER A 545 -11.36 -24.56 20.84
CA SER A 545 -11.22 -25.65 19.87
C SER A 545 -11.05 -25.15 18.43
N GLU A 546 -11.72 -24.06 18.06
CA GLU A 546 -11.54 -23.40 16.76
C GLU A 546 -10.16 -22.76 16.64
N SER A 547 -9.64 -22.16 17.71
CA SER A 547 -8.26 -21.64 17.75
C SER A 547 -7.22 -22.76 17.66
N GLU A 548 -7.43 -23.91 18.31
CA GLU A 548 -6.55 -25.09 18.22
C GLU A 548 -6.59 -25.73 16.84
N ASN A 549 -7.78 -25.84 16.23
CA ASN A 549 -7.96 -26.29 14.85
C ASN A 549 -7.30 -25.32 13.84
N SER A 550 -7.38 -24.01 14.09
CA SER A 550 -6.69 -22.99 13.28
C SER A 550 -5.17 -23.08 13.43
N ILE A 551 -4.66 -23.25 14.65
CA ILE A 551 -3.22 -23.42 14.94
C ILE A 551 -2.67 -24.70 14.32
N THR A 552 -3.40 -25.81 14.38
CA THR A 552 -2.97 -27.08 13.75
C THR A 552 -2.98 -26.98 12.23
N LEU A 553 -3.99 -26.34 11.62
CA LEU A 553 -4.02 -26.05 10.18
C LEU A 553 -2.85 -25.14 9.75
N LEU A 554 -2.60 -24.05 10.48
CA LEU A 554 -1.45 -23.14 10.25
C LEU A 554 -0.10 -23.85 10.40
N SER A 555 0.00 -24.80 11.33
CA SER A 555 1.18 -25.64 11.54
C SER A 555 1.40 -26.61 10.36
N GLU A 556 0.33 -27.24 9.86
CA GLU A 556 0.41 -28.09 8.65
C GLU A 556 0.74 -27.28 7.39
N GLN A 557 0.13 -26.12 7.18
CA GLN A 557 0.49 -25.23 6.08
C GLN A 557 1.98 -24.84 6.16
N ASN A 558 2.49 -24.52 7.36
CA ASN A 558 3.92 -24.28 7.59
C ASN A 558 4.79 -25.52 7.30
N ARG A 559 4.32 -26.73 7.61
CA ARG A 559 5.00 -28.00 7.31
C ARG A 559 5.11 -28.23 5.80
N LEU A 560 4.01 -28.04 5.08
CA LEU A 560 3.93 -28.20 3.62
C LEU A 560 4.80 -27.15 2.91
N LEU A 561 4.71 -25.87 3.29
CA LEU A 561 5.56 -24.81 2.74
C LEU A 561 7.06 -25.08 2.95
N LYS A 562 7.45 -25.62 4.11
CA LYS A 562 8.87 -25.96 4.39
C LYS A 562 9.37 -27.14 3.54
N GLU A 563 8.54 -28.15 3.26
CA GLU A 563 8.96 -29.23 2.36
C GLU A 563 8.87 -28.81 0.88
N GLU A 564 7.97 -27.90 0.51
CA GLU A 564 7.96 -27.29 -0.82
C GLU A 564 9.23 -26.48 -1.08
N ILE A 565 9.66 -25.64 -0.14
CA ILE A 565 10.94 -24.91 -0.23
C ILE A 565 12.12 -25.89 -0.41
N ARG A 566 12.15 -27.00 0.33
CA ARG A 566 13.17 -28.05 0.15
C ARG A 566 13.06 -28.76 -1.21
N ARG A 567 11.86 -28.97 -1.73
CA ARG A 567 11.61 -29.54 -3.06
C ARG A 567 12.13 -28.61 -4.16
N LEU A 568 11.82 -27.32 -4.06
CA LEU A 568 12.27 -26.29 -4.99
C LEU A 568 13.79 -26.10 -4.93
N GLN A 569 14.41 -26.10 -3.74
CA GLN A 569 15.87 -26.09 -3.59
C GLN A 569 16.52 -27.30 -4.29
N ARG A 570 16.09 -28.53 -3.98
CA ARG A 570 16.58 -29.76 -4.66
C ARG A 570 16.33 -29.74 -6.17
N SER A 571 15.32 -29.02 -6.65
CA SER A 571 15.03 -28.85 -8.08
C SER A 571 15.99 -27.83 -8.73
N PHE A 572 16.22 -26.71 -8.05
CA PHE A 572 17.18 -25.68 -8.46
C PHE A 572 18.60 -26.26 -8.53
N ASP A 573 19.04 -27.00 -7.50
CA ASP A 573 20.33 -27.70 -7.48
C ASP A 573 20.49 -28.63 -8.70
N ARG A 574 19.42 -29.34 -9.10
CA ARG A 574 19.42 -30.22 -10.28
C ARG A 574 19.49 -29.45 -11.59
N VAL A 575 18.81 -28.30 -11.68
CA VAL A 575 18.86 -27.42 -12.85
C VAL A 575 20.25 -26.81 -13.00
N ASP A 576 20.87 -26.33 -11.92
CA ASP A 576 22.24 -25.83 -11.94
C ASP A 576 23.25 -26.94 -12.29
N ILE A 577 23.09 -28.15 -11.76
CA ILE A 577 23.92 -29.30 -12.16
C ILE A 577 23.72 -29.63 -13.65
N ALA A 578 22.49 -29.59 -14.17
CA ALA A 578 22.21 -29.83 -15.59
C ALA A 578 22.82 -28.74 -16.50
N ASN A 579 22.69 -27.46 -16.12
CA ASN A 579 23.30 -26.34 -16.82
C ASN A 579 24.83 -26.44 -16.83
N ASN A 580 25.44 -26.81 -15.71
CA ASN A 580 26.88 -27.04 -15.61
C ASN A 580 27.35 -28.26 -16.43
N LEU A 581 26.54 -29.33 -16.50
CA LEU A 581 26.81 -30.48 -17.37
C LEU A 581 26.68 -30.14 -18.87
N GLU A 582 25.73 -29.29 -19.26
CA GLU A 582 25.63 -28.79 -20.64
C GLU A 582 26.80 -27.85 -20.98
N TYR A 583 27.20 -26.97 -20.07
CA TYR A 583 28.41 -26.16 -20.23
C TYR A 583 29.65 -27.04 -20.39
N LEU A 584 29.83 -28.05 -19.53
CA LEU A 584 30.92 -29.04 -19.62
C LEU A 584 30.90 -29.80 -20.97
N LYS A 585 29.73 -30.28 -21.41
CA LYS A 585 29.53 -30.91 -22.73
C LYS A 585 29.98 -29.99 -23.87
N ASN A 586 29.64 -28.71 -23.80
CA ASN A 586 30.03 -27.72 -24.80
C ASN A 586 31.54 -27.38 -24.75
N VAL A 587 32.17 -27.39 -23.57
CA VAL A 587 33.62 -27.27 -23.39
C VAL A 587 34.35 -28.50 -23.95
N LEU A 588 33.89 -29.72 -23.64
CA LEU A 588 34.43 -30.97 -24.19
C LEU A 588 34.28 -31.05 -25.72
N LEU A 589 33.12 -30.67 -26.26
CA LEU A 589 32.89 -30.66 -27.71
C LEU A 589 33.83 -29.67 -28.41
N LYS A 590 34.08 -28.50 -27.82
CA LYS A 590 35.11 -27.55 -28.32
C LYS A 590 36.52 -28.12 -28.24
N PHE A 591 36.89 -28.75 -27.12
CA PHE A 591 38.21 -29.37 -26.95
C PHE A 591 38.49 -30.46 -28.00
N LEU A 592 37.48 -31.27 -28.33
CA LEU A 592 37.57 -32.32 -29.35
C LEU A 592 37.59 -31.79 -30.79
N THR A 593 36.86 -30.71 -31.09
CA THR A 593 36.69 -30.19 -32.46
C THR A 593 37.74 -29.14 -32.88
N ILE A 594 38.21 -28.33 -31.95
CA ILE A 594 39.28 -27.34 -32.19
C ILE A 594 40.61 -28.07 -32.37
N LYS A 595 41.44 -27.60 -33.31
CA LYS A 595 42.78 -28.15 -33.62
C LYS A 595 43.96 -27.29 -33.14
N GLY A 596 43.73 -26.06 -32.69
CA GLY A 596 44.78 -25.20 -32.16
C GLY A 596 45.26 -25.65 -30.77
N LEU A 597 46.56 -25.64 -30.54
CA LEU A 597 47.18 -26.04 -29.26
C LEU A 597 46.82 -25.05 -28.14
N ASP A 598 47.04 -23.75 -28.37
CA ASP A 598 46.82 -22.66 -27.41
C ASP A 598 45.37 -22.62 -26.86
N GLU A 599 44.39 -22.82 -27.75
CA GLU A 599 42.97 -22.88 -27.37
C GLU A 599 42.65 -24.16 -26.59
N ARG A 600 43.29 -25.29 -26.91
CA ARG A 600 43.16 -26.54 -26.15
C ARG A 600 43.76 -26.41 -24.75
N GLU A 601 44.91 -25.80 -24.56
CA GLU A 601 45.49 -25.58 -23.22
C GLU A 601 44.63 -24.66 -22.35
N ARG A 602 44.06 -23.61 -22.96
CA ARG A 602 43.06 -22.76 -22.29
C ARG A 602 41.80 -23.55 -21.90
N LEU A 603 41.35 -24.47 -22.75
CA LEU A 603 40.24 -25.38 -22.44
C LEU A 603 40.59 -26.43 -21.37
N ILE A 604 41.84 -26.91 -21.28
CA ILE A 604 42.30 -27.79 -20.17
C ILE A 604 42.24 -27.05 -18.84
N THR A 605 42.63 -25.78 -18.82
CA THR A 605 42.50 -24.93 -17.62
C THR A 605 41.03 -24.82 -17.18
N VAL A 606 40.12 -24.64 -18.13
CA VAL A 606 38.66 -24.59 -17.86
C VAL A 606 38.13 -25.96 -17.40
N LEU A 607 38.47 -27.05 -18.08
CA LEU A 607 38.09 -28.43 -17.70
C LEU A 607 38.58 -28.77 -16.28
N THR A 608 39.80 -28.37 -15.94
CA THR A 608 40.34 -28.51 -14.57
C THR A 608 39.44 -27.82 -13.55
N THR A 609 39.02 -26.58 -13.79
CA THR A 609 38.18 -25.85 -12.83
C THR A 609 36.76 -26.41 -12.69
N ILE A 610 36.20 -27.00 -13.76
CA ILE A 610 34.85 -27.59 -13.75
C ILE A 610 34.86 -28.98 -13.10
N LEU A 611 35.76 -29.86 -13.54
CA LEU A 611 35.83 -31.26 -13.10
C LEU A 611 36.67 -31.47 -11.82
N LYS A 612 37.41 -30.45 -11.37
CA LYS A 612 38.39 -30.52 -10.26
C LYS A 612 39.45 -31.61 -10.47
N LEU A 613 39.93 -31.72 -11.72
CA LEU A 613 40.94 -32.70 -12.13
C LEU A 613 42.18 -32.64 -11.24
N THR A 614 42.69 -33.81 -10.89
CA THR A 614 43.98 -33.98 -10.21
C THR A 614 45.15 -33.55 -11.10
N ASN A 615 46.35 -33.46 -10.52
CA ASN A 615 47.54 -33.10 -11.28
C ASN A 615 47.88 -34.15 -12.35
N GLU A 616 47.75 -35.43 -12.01
CA GLU A 616 48.02 -36.55 -12.93
C GLU A 616 47.06 -36.56 -14.12
N GLU A 617 45.76 -36.31 -13.90
CA GLU A 617 44.78 -36.18 -14.97
C GLU A 617 45.04 -34.96 -15.86
N ARG A 618 45.46 -33.82 -15.27
CA ARG A 618 45.87 -32.63 -16.04
C ARG A 618 47.06 -32.91 -16.96
N ASP A 619 48.09 -33.57 -16.44
CA ASP A 619 49.29 -33.88 -17.20
C ASP A 619 48.98 -34.82 -18.38
N ILE A 620 48.05 -35.77 -18.21
CA ILE A 620 47.50 -36.61 -19.30
C ILE A 620 46.78 -35.76 -20.37
N PHE A 621 46.03 -34.73 -19.99
CA PHE A 621 45.41 -33.83 -20.96
C PHE A 621 46.44 -32.98 -21.72
N HIS A 622 47.46 -32.43 -21.07
CA HIS A 622 48.56 -31.71 -21.76
C HIS A 622 49.38 -32.66 -22.66
N GLN A 623 49.59 -33.92 -22.26
CA GLN A 623 50.23 -34.93 -23.11
C GLN A 623 49.36 -35.26 -24.35
N CYS A 624 48.04 -35.37 -24.20
CA CYS A 624 47.13 -35.54 -25.34
C CYS A 624 47.11 -34.35 -26.31
N VAL A 625 47.47 -33.14 -25.86
CA VAL A 625 47.61 -31.96 -26.73
C VAL A 625 48.97 -31.97 -27.44
N THR A 626 50.06 -32.30 -26.75
CA THR A 626 51.43 -32.28 -27.30
C THR A 626 51.77 -33.48 -28.17
N GLU A 627 51.16 -34.66 -27.96
CA GLU A 627 51.24 -35.79 -28.91
C GLU A 627 50.42 -35.56 -30.21
N GLY A 628 49.61 -34.48 -30.28
CA GLY A 628 48.53 -34.32 -31.25
C GLY A 628 48.88 -33.85 -32.66
N ASP A 629 50.09 -33.36 -32.91
CA ASP A 629 50.48 -32.69 -34.18
C ASP A 629 51.39 -33.56 -35.09
N GLY A 630 51.40 -34.88 -34.87
CA GLY A 630 52.20 -35.83 -35.65
C GLY A 630 51.48 -37.16 -35.91
N SER A 631 51.35 -37.54 -37.18
CA SER A 631 50.74 -38.79 -37.69
C SER A 631 49.21 -38.91 -37.58
N SER A 632 48.53 -38.79 -38.71
CA SER A 632 47.11 -39.13 -38.85
C SER A 632 46.86 -40.64 -39.10
N THR A 633 47.39 -41.53 -38.25
CA THR A 633 47.04 -42.97 -38.26
C THR A 633 47.18 -43.64 -36.88
N LEU A 634 46.13 -44.37 -36.47
CA LEU A 634 46.08 -45.44 -35.46
C LEU A 634 46.63 -45.17 -34.04
N SER A 635 45.73 -44.82 -33.11
CA SER A 635 45.84 -45.26 -31.70
C SER A 635 44.48 -45.39 -31.00
N THR A 636 43.55 -46.19 -31.54
CA THR A 636 42.27 -46.54 -30.89
C THR A 636 42.41 -47.26 -29.54
N ASN A 637 43.64 -47.65 -29.17
CA ASN A 637 43.93 -48.53 -28.04
C ASN A 637 44.39 -47.80 -26.76
N LYS A 638 44.46 -46.46 -26.74
CA LYS A 638 44.68 -45.70 -25.48
C LYS A 638 43.39 -45.48 -24.67
N TRP A 639 42.20 -45.54 -25.29
CA TRP A 639 40.90 -45.34 -24.61
C TRP A 639 40.39 -46.61 -23.90
N SER A 640 40.87 -47.79 -24.27
CA SER A 640 40.45 -49.08 -23.69
C SER A 640 41.03 -49.38 -22.30
N LEU A 641 41.83 -48.47 -21.71
CA LEU A 641 42.40 -48.66 -20.37
C LEU A 641 41.46 -48.21 -19.24
N TRP A 642 40.40 -47.47 -19.56
CA TRP A 642 39.41 -46.97 -18.59
C TRP A 642 38.11 -47.78 -18.62
N GLN A 643 38.22 -49.10 -18.65
CA GLN A 643 37.10 -50.00 -18.40
C GLN A 643 36.78 -49.96 -16.88
N TRP A 644 35.54 -49.64 -16.53
CA TRP A 644 35.15 -49.38 -15.14
C TRP A 644 35.37 -50.57 -14.21
N SER A 645 35.75 -50.27 -12.97
CA SER A 645 35.65 -51.12 -11.79
C SER A 645 34.73 -50.47 -10.75
#